data_AF-A0A1I3ME33-F1
#
_entry.id   AF-A0A1I3ME33-F1
#
_cell.length_a   1.000
_cell.length_b   1.000
_cell.length_c   1.000
_cell.angle_alpha   90.00
_cell.angle_beta   90.00
_cell.angle_gamma   90.00
#
_symmetry.space_group_name_H-M   'P 1'
#
loop_
_entity.id
_entity.type
_entity.pdbx_description
1 polymer ?
#
loop_
_entity_poly.entity_id
_entity_poly.type
_entity_poly.pdbx_seq_one_letter_code
_entity_poly.pdbx_strand_id
1 'polypeptide(L)'
;MSRRSTIATIAAFGVAAAGATAGAWFGAEFVEDRSRTAVSAMLASNDMGWAGVETDGLQLILTGTAPDEPARFRAITRAGYVVDPSRVIDAMEVAPSRAVTPPRFSLEILRNEDGVSVIGLVPTNGGQEALQTLLDEAGGTTPLQITNMVETADYPVSPDWEETLRFGLSVLKDLPRAKISVMPGSVTVTAVADSDTERLRLEQSLTRRKPEIVDLVLNISAPRPVITPFTLRYVIPPEGRPRFEACAVDSLPAEARILRAAQSTGFTGRAGCVIGLGVPSASWGEAASLGIEALGRLGGGALTLSDADVSLVAREGTDADLFDTVVAELGTALPDLFVLSAVLPEPTQVDGTGEAATGTPEFVATLSPEGQVQLRGRLYDDAQQAAVVSYGRALFGFDKTYVATRQDESLPQGWPARVLSGLDALSRLEQGVVIVQPDLVVIRGVTGNARAEAEISGLLSDKLGAEANFRIEVRYEPELDPLLNIPTPEECEDDLNDILTEQKLTFAPGAAVIEASGDGQIGRLKDKLDDCERAVFEVGGHTDSQGSEGGNLTLSVQRADAVRAALIARGVRPSQLVAKGYGESQPIADNGTEEGRETNRRITFTLLGRRDADPEDEIDVAPDQPVDDTTAQAEDEGEVPAQAEGETAEGAGE
;
A
#
# COMPACT_ATOMS: atom_id res chain seq x y z
N MET A 1 19.44 92.44 -83.61
CA MET A 1 19.33 92.44 -82.14
C MET A 1 18.30 91.40 -81.73
N SER A 2 18.54 90.33 -80.95
CA SER A 2 19.72 89.50 -80.68
C SER A 2 19.16 88.22 -80.04
N ARG A 3 19.48 87.02 -80.55
CA ARG A 3 19.16 85.69 -79.95
C ARG A 3 19.51 85.59 -78.45
N ARG A 4 20.39 86.47 -77.95
CA ARG A 4 20.74 86.61 -76.53
C ARG A 4 19.56 87.07 -75.65
N SER A 5 18.60 87.83 -76.19
CA SER A 5 17.42 88.28 -75.44
C SER A 5 16.48 87.11 -75.10
N THR A 6 16.21 86.22 -76.04
CA THR A 6 15.32 85.06 -75.84
C THR A 6 15.91 84.04 -74.87
N ILE A 7 17.23 83.79 -74.93
CA ILE A 7 17.95 82.92 -73.98
C ILE A 7 17.91 83.52 -72.57
N ALA A 8 18.07 84.84 -72.44
CA ALA A 8 17.98 85.51 -71.14
C ALA A 8 16.56 85.41 -70.52
N THR A 9 15.51 85.52 -71.33
CA THR A 9 14.13 85.34 -70.85
C THR A 9 13.84 83.92 -70.39
N ILE A 10 14.26 82.89 -71.15
CA ILE A 10 14.10 81.49 -70.76
C ILE A 10 14.89 81.18 -69.48
N ALA A 11 16.13 81.68 -69.37
CA ALA A 11 16.93 81.54 -68.16
C ALA A 11 16.25 82.22 -66.94
N ALA A 12 15.64 83.39 -67.13
CA ALA A 12 14.92 84.09 -66.06
C ALA A 12 13.67 83.30 -65.58
N PHE A 13 12.88 82.73 -66.48
CA PHE A 13 11.77 81.85 -66.11
C PHE A 13 12.24 80.54 -65.46
N GLY A 14 13.36 79.96 -65.92
CA GLY A 14 13.97 78.79 -65.31
C GLY A 14 14.44 79.04 -63.87
N VAL A 15 15.08 80.19 -63.63
CA VAL A 15 15.50 80.62 -62.28
C VAL A 15 14.29 80.91 -61.39
N ALA A 16 13.25 81.56 -61.92
CA ALA A 16 12.02 81.82 -61.18
C ALA A 16 11.27 80.53 -60.81
N ALA A 17 11.18 79.57 -61.73
CA ALA A 17 10.59 78.26 -61.47
C ALA A 17 11.41 77.49 -60.42
N ALA A 18 12.74 77.44 -60.56
CA ALA A 18 13.61 76.80 -59.57
C ALA A 18 13.47 77.46 -58.19
N GLY A 19 13.42 78.80 -58.13
CA GLY A 19 13.21 79.55 -56.90
C GLY A 19 11.84 79.29 -56.27
N ALA A 20 10.77 79.21 -57.06
CA ALA A 20 9.42 78.88 -56.57
C ALA A 20 9.32 77.44 -56.06
N THR A 21 9.96 76.49 -56.75
CA THR A 21 9.98 75.07 -56.36
C THR A 21 10.79 74.88 -55.08
N ALA A 22 11.96 75.53 -54.99
CA ALA A 22 12.77 75.54 -53.78
C ALA A 22 12.01 76.20 -52.61
N GLY A 23 11.34 77.34 -52.85
CA GLY A 23 10.53 78.01 -51.86
C GLY A 23 9.35 77.16 -51.35
N ALA A 24 8.68 76.42 -52.24
CA ALA A 24 7.63 75.49 -51.85
C ALA A 24 8.17 74.29 -51.06
N TRP A 25 9.32 73.74 -51.46
CA TRP A 25 9.97 72.64 -50.75
C TRP A 25 10.43 73.04 -49.35
N PHE A 26 11.14 74.17 -49.22
CA PHE A 26 11.52 74.73 -47.92
C PHE A 26 10.30 75.12 -47.07
N GLY A 27 9.23 75.62 -47.69
CA GLY A 27 7.98 75.95 -47.00
C GLY A 27 7.29 74.71 -46.44
N ALA A 28 7.21 73.62 -47.21
CA ALA A 28 6.66 72.35 -46.75
C ALA A 28 7.51 71.75 -45.62
N GLU A 29 8.82 71.66 -45.82
CA GLU A 29 9.76 71.13 -44.82
C GLU A 29 9.72 71.94 -43.51
N PHE A 30 9.62 73.27 -43.58
CA PHE A 30 9.47 74.12 -42.41
C PHE A 30 8.16 73.88 -41.65
N VAL A 31 7.04 73.69 -42.36
CA VAL A 31 5.74 73.42 -41.73
C VAL A 31 5.74 72.03 -41.09
N GLU A 32 6.25 71.03 -41.80
CA GLU A 32 6.36 69.65 -41.32
C GLU A 32 7.22 69.57 -40.06
N ASP A 33 8.43 70.13 -40.08
CA ASP A 33 9.36 70.07 -38.94
C ASP A 33 8.82 70.83 -37.73
N ARG A 34 8.17 71.99 -37.96
CA ARG A 34 7.53 72.76 -36.90
C ARG A 34 6.33 72.03 -36.31
N SER A 35 5.48 71.41 -37.13
CA SER A 35 4.33 70.62 -36.67
C SER A 35 4.77 69.37 -35.92
N ARG A 36 5.76 68.63 -36.43
CA ARG A 36 6.33 67.46 -35.77
C ARG A 36 6.88 67.82 -34.40
N THR A 37 7.71 68.86 -34.32
CA THR A 37 8.35 69.31 -33.08
C THR A 37 7.32 69.82 -32.05
N ALA A 38 6.31 70.57 -32.50
CA ALA A 38 5.29 71.09 -31.60
C ALA A 38 4.40 69.98 -31.02
N VAL A 39 3.97 69.02 -31.84
CA VAL A 39 3.14 67.90 -31.40
C VAL A 39 3.94 66.93 -30.53
N SER A 40 5.18 66.59 -30.93
CA SER A 40 6.02 65.69 -30.14
C SER A 40 6.32 66.27 -28.76
N ALA A 41 6.61 67.57 -28.66
CA ALA A 41 6.77 68.25 -27.38
C ALA A 41 5.49 68.20 -26.52
N MET A 42 4.32 68.39 -27.14
CA MET A 42 3.02 68.34 -26.44
C MET A 42 2.69 66.93 -25.92
N LEU A 43 2.95 65.88 -26.70
CA LEU A 43 2.72 64.50 -26.26
C LEU A 43 3.71 64.10 -25.16
N ALA A 44 4.99 64.44 -25.32
CA ALA A 44 6.01 64.18 -24.31
C ALA A 44 5.71 64.89 -22.98
N SER A 45 5.23 66.14 -23.01
CA SER A 45 4.90 66.89 -21.79
C SER A 45 3.64 66.40 -21.06
N ASN A 46 2.89 65.47 -21.64
CA ASN A 46 1.68 64.88 -21.06
C ASN A 46 1.84 63.37 -20.83
N ASP A 47 3.08 62.91 -20.58
CA ASP A 47 3.42 61.50 -20.31
C ASP A 47 3.02 60.53 -21.44
N MET A 48 2.92 61.01 -22.67
CA MET A 48 2.61 60.23 -23.88
C MET A 48 3.84 60.06 -24.77
N GLY A 49 5.02 59.88 -24.17
CA GLY A 49 6.27 59.64 -24.89
C GLY A 49 6.33 58.33 -25.68
N TRP A 50 5.34 57.44 -25.50
CA TRP A 50 5.16 56.22 -26.29
C TRP A 50 4.52 56.48 -27.66
N ALA A 51 3.91 57.65 -27.88
CA ALA A 51 3.30 58.03 -29.15
C ALA A 51 4.33 58.73 -30.06
N GLY A 52 4.69 58.07 -31.16
CA GLY A 52 5.50 58.63 -32.23
C GLY A 52 4.72 59.61 -33.10
N VAL A 53 5.43 60.57 -33.70
CA VAL A 53 4.85 61.61 -34.55
C VAL A 53 5.61 61.68 -35.87
N GLU A 54 4.93 61.37 -36.96
CA GLU A 54 5.40 61.54 -38.32
C GLU A 54 4.57 62.59 -39.06
N THR A 55 5.15 63.22 -40.07
CA THR A 55 4.49 64.28 -40.86
C THR A 55 4.73 64.03 -42.34
N ASP A 56 3.68 64.20 -43.14
CA ASP A 56 3.72 64.15 -44.61
C ASP A 56 2.90 65.33 -45.16
N GLY A 57 3.58 66.38 -45.63
CA GLY A 57 2.97 67.63 -46.02
C GLY A 57 2.19 68.28 -44.88
N LEU A 58 0.87 68.28 -45.00
CA LEU A 58 -0.02 68.80 -43.96
C LEU A 58 -0.53 67.70 -43.02
N GLN A 59 -0.35 66.42 -43.33
CA GLN A 59 -0.86 65.33 -42.50
C GLN A 59 0.10 65.01 -41.36
N LEU A 60 -0.47 64.66 -40.20
CA LEU A 60 0.24 64.24 -39.02
C LEU A 60 -0.15 62.79 -38.72
N ILE A 61 0.80 61.88 -38.75
CA ILE A 61 0.57 60.45 -38.50
C ILE A 61 1.09 60.14 -37.09
N LEU A 62 0.19 59.70 -36.21
CA LEU A 62 0.56 59.22 -34.88
C LEU A 62 0.84 57.72 -34.94
N THR A 63 2.00 57.29 -34.45
CA THR A 63 2.46 55.90 -34.46
C THR A 63 2.84 55.44 -33.04
N GLY A 64 3.09 54.14 -32.85
CA GLY A 64 3.49 53.57 -31.55
C GLY A 64 2.38 52.79 -30.86
N THR A 65 2.66 52.26 -29.67
CA THR A 65 1.78 51.34 -28.94
C THR A 65 1.28 51.99 -27.66
N ALA A 66 -0.03 52.24 -27.58
CA ALA A 66 -0.70 52.78 -26.41
C ALA A 66 -0.86 51.71 -25.32
N PRO A 67 -0.71 52.09 -24.03
CA PRO A 67 -0.88 51.15 -22.91
C PRO A 67 -2.34 50.70 -22.72
N ASP A 68 -3.31 51.54 -23.08
CA ASP A 68 -4.74 51.25 -23.06
C ASP A 68 -5.50 52.10 -24.10
N GLU A 69 -6.74 51.72 -24.41
CA GLU A 69 -7.60 52.43 -25.38
C GLU A 69 -7.85 53.91 -24.99
N PRO A 70 -8.10 54.25 -23.70
CA PRO A 70 -8.20 55.65 -23.29
C PRO A 70 -6.94 56.48 -23.54
N ALA A 71 -5.74 55.91 -23.36
CA ALA A 71 -4.47 56.59 -23.60
C ALA A 71 -4.27 56.89 -25.09
N ARG A 72 -4.61 55.93 -25.97
CA ARG A 72 -4.63 56.12 -27.43
C ARG A 72 -5.52 57.31 -27.82
N PHE A 73 -6.74 57.35 -27.30
CA PHE A 73 -7.69 58.42 -27.59
C PHE A 73 -7.23 59.79 -27.06
N ARG A 74 -6.61 59.82 -25.86
CA ARG A 74 -6.01 61.04 -25.29
C ARG A 74 -4.89 61.59 -26.18
N ALA A 75 -4.04 60.73 -26.75
CA ALA A 75 -2.94 61.16 -27.63
C ALA A 75 -3.45 61.84 -28.90
N ILE A 76 -4.46 61.26 -29.57
CA ILE A 76 -5.11 61.85 -30.76
C ILE A 76 -5.71 63.21 -30.43
N THR A 77 -6.45 63.27 -29.33
CA THR A 77 -7.12 64.51 -28.88
C THR A 77 -6.10 65.61 -28.55
N ARG A 78 -4.96 65.27 -27.93
CA ARG A 78 -3.90 66.23 -27.63
C ARG A 78 -3.19 66.75 -28.88
N ALA A 79 -2.90 65.87 -29.84
CA ALA A 79 -2.33 66.28 -31.12
C ALA A 79 -3.25 67.24 -31.89
N GLY A 80 -4.57 67.00 -31.84
CA GLY A 80 -5.60 67.85 -32.45
C GLY A 80 -5.77 69.26 -31.86
N TYR A 81 -5.13 69.57 -30.72
CA TYR A 81 -5.06 70.95 -30.21
C TYR A 81 -3.93 71.76 -30.84
N VAL A 82 -2.91 71.10 -31.40
CA VAL A 82 -1.72 71.75 -31.98
C VAL A 82 -1.87 71.89 -33.50
N VAL A 83 -2.49 70.90 -34.14
CA VAL A 83 -2.83 70.90 -35.57
C VAL A 83 -4.32 70.60 -35.74
N ASP A 84 -4.92 71.02 -36.86
CA ASP A 84 -6.34 70.76 -37.12
C ASP A 84 -6.65 69.24 -37.01
N PRO A 85 -7.68 68.82 -36.25
CA PRO A 85 -8.00 67.41 -36.06
C PRO A 85 -8.22 66.63 -37.36
N SER A 86 -8.70 67.28 -38.43
CA SER A 86 -8.90 66.64 -39.74
C SER A 86 -7.60 66.20 -40.41
N ARG A 87 -6.44 66.67 -39.90
CA ARG A 87 -5.10 66.37 -40.42
C ARG A 87 -4.41 65.25 -39.63
N VAL A 88 -4.99 64.79 -38.53
CA VAL A 88 -4.40 63.76 -37.67
C VAL A 88 -4.86 62.38 -38.14
N ILE A 89 -3.90 61.54 -38.53
CA ILE A 89 -4.09 60.14 -38.89
C ILE A 89 -3.58 59.29 -37.72
N ASP A 90 -4.43 58.41 -37.24
CA ASP A 90 -4.12 57.50 -36.16
C ASP A 90 -3.66 56.15 -36.71
N ALA A 91 -2.38 55.86 -36.55
CA ALA A 91 -1.72 54.60 -36.86
C ALA A 91 -1.13 53.95 -35.59
N MET A 92 -1.69 54.26 -34.42
CA MET A 92 -1.26 53.69 -33.14
C MET A 92 -1.97 52.36 -32.85
N GLU A 93 -1.24 51.41 -32.27
CA GLU A 93 -1.75 50.13 -31.77
C GLU A 93 -2.01 50.18 -30.26
N VAL A 94 -2.79 49.25 -29.71
CA VAL A 94 -3.01 49.13 -28.26
C VAL A 94 -2.35 47.86 -27.75
N ALA A 95 -1.63 47.96 -26.64
CA ALA A 95 -0.98 46.81 -26.02
C ALA A 95 -2.02 45.73 -25.67
N PRO A 96 -1.81 44.46 -26.07
CA PRO A 96 -2.74 43.38 -25.74
C PRO A 96 -2.80 43.18 -24.22
N SER A 97 -4.01 43.03 -23.68
CA SER A 97 -4.20 42.73 -22.26
C SER A 97 -3.60 41.36 -21.93
N ARG A 98 -2.89 41.26 -20.79
CA ARG A 98 -2.36 39.97 -20.32
C ARG A 98 -3.52 39.01 -20.05
N ALA A 99 -3.57 37.89 -20.77
CA ALA A 99 -4.47 36.80 -20.44
C ALA A 99 -4.11 36.26 -19.05
N VAL A 100 -5.06 36.30 -18.12
CA VAL A 100 -4.91 35.69 -16.79
C VAL A 100 -5.01 34.19 -16.97
N THR A 101 -3.97 33.44 -16.60
CA THR A 101 -4.03 31.98 -16.59
C THR A 101 -5.07 31.53 -15.57
N PRO A 102 -6.05 30.69 -15.94
CA PRO A 102 -7.04 30.17 -15.00
C PRO A 102 -6.37 29.49 -13.80
N PRO A 103 -6.92 29.64 -12.58
CA PRO A 103 -6.48 28.86 -11.43
C PRO A 103 -6.74 27.38 -11.69
N ARG A 104 -5.88 26.51 -11.14
CA ARG A 104 -6.07 25.07 -11.23
C ARG A 104 -6.99 24.62 -10.12
N PHE A 105 -7.97 23.78 -10.44
CA PHE A 105 -8.74 23.07 -9.43
C PHE A 105 -7.82 22.12 -8.68
N SER A 106 -7.95 22.11 -7.36
CA SER A 106 -7.17 21.25 -6.48
C SER A 106 -7.88 21.12 -5.15
N LEU A 107 -7.86 19.93 -4.57
CA LEU A 107 -8.43 19.64 -3.27
C LEU A 107 -7.37 18.99 -2.39
N GLU A 108 -7.13 19.53 -1.21
CA GLU A 108 -6.41 18.86 -0.14
C GLU A 108 -7.40 18.37 0.91
N ILE A 109 -7.30 17.10 1.25
CA ILE A 109 -8.10 16.45 2.28
C ILE A 109 -7.14 15.96 3.36
N LEU A 110 -7.39 16.39 4.60
CA LEU A 110 -6.66 15.98 5.78
C LEU A 110 -7.60 15.13 6.62
N ARG A 111 -7.27 13.86 6.82
CA ARG A 111 -8.02 12.93 7.67
C ARG A 111 -7.19 12.57 8.90
N ASN A 112 -7.80 12.73 10.07
CA ASN A 112 -7.35 12.16 11.33
C ASN A 112 -8.44 11.23 11.86
N GLU A 113 -8.26 10.69 13.07
CA GLU A 113 -9.20 9.73 13.66
C GLU A 113 -10.58 10.32 13.91
N ASP A 114 -10.64 11.60 14.30
CA ASP A 114 -11.86 12.25 14.75
C ASP A 114 -12.61 13.00 13.63
N GLY A 115 -11.97 13.25 12.49
CA GLY A 115 -12.53 14.13 11.47
C GLY A 115 -11.76 14.27 10.16
N VAL A 116 -12.36 15.06 9.28
CA VAL A 116 -11.87 15.33 7.94
C VAL A 116 -11.91 16.83 7.69
N SER A 117 -10.77 17.42 7.32
CA SER A 117 -10.68 18.79 6.85
C SER A 117 -10.45 18.80 5.34
N VAL A 118 -11.25 19.57 4.62
CA VAL A 118 -11.17 19.68 3.16
C VAL A 118 -10.92 21.14 2.80
N ILE A 119 -9.87 21.38 2.01
CA ILE A 119 -9.40 22.71 1.64
C ILE A 119 -9.10 22.71 0.15
N GLY A 120 -9.55 23.70 -0.61
CA GLY A 120 -9.21 23.76 -2.03
C GLY A 120 -10.15 24.59 -2.88
N LEU A 121 -9.99 24.45 -4.19
CA LEU A 121 -10.79 25.12 -5.21
C LEU A 121 -11.48 24.07 -6.07
N VAL A 122 -12.81 24.11 -6.15
CA VAL A 122 -13.63 23.19 -6.95
C VAL A 122 -14.49 23.93 -7.97
N PRO A 123 -14.99 23.25 -9.01
CA PRO A 123 -15.89 23.86 -9.99
C PRO A 123 -17.25 24.21 -9.39
N THR A 124 -17.84 25.33 -9.83
CA THR A 124 -19.18 25.76 -9.38
C THR A 124 -20.29 24.79 -9.80
N ASN A 125 -20.19 24.18 -10.99
CA ASN A 125 -21.19 23.24 -11.50
C ASN A 125 -20.89 21.82 -10.97
N GLY A 126 -21.61 21.41 -9.92
CA GLY A 126 -21.59 20.05 -9.39
C GLY A 126 -20.45 19.72 -8.41
N GLY A 127 -19.41 20.55 -8.31
CA GLY A 127 -18.24 20.26 -7.47
C GLY A 127 -18.55 20.23 -5.97
N GLN A 128 -19.37 21.16 -5.47
CA GLN A 128 -19.65 21.27 -4.03
C GLN A 128 -20.69 20.24 -3.55
N GLU A 129 -21.71 19.97 -4.36
CA GLU A 129 -22.77 18.99 -4.03
C GLU A 129 -22.22 17.56 -4.10
N ALA A 130 -21.46 17.23 -5.15
CA ALA A 130 -20.80 15.93 -5.27
C ALA A 130 -19.77 15.70 -4.15
N LEU A 131 -19.00 16.74 -3.77
CA LEU A 131 -18.08 16.66 -2.65
C LEU A 131 -18.81 16.36 -1.33
N GLN A 132 -19.93 17.03 -1.06
CA GLN A 132 -20.68 16.80 0.17
C GLN A 132 -21.25 15.38 0.23
N THR A 133 -21.89 14.91 -0.84
CA THR A 133 -22.43 13.53 -0.91
C THR A 133 -21.34 12.50 -0.68
N LEU A 134 -20.18 12.66 -1.32
CA LEU A 134 -19.07 11.73 -1.20
C LEU A 134 -18.37 11.79 0.17
N LEU A 135 -18.36 12.95 0.84
CA LEU A 135 -17.87 13.07 2.22
C LEU A 135 -18.81 12.39 3.22
N ASP A 136 -20.13 12.52 3.03
CA ASP A 136 -21.13 11.84 3.86
C ASP A 136 -21.00 10.31 3.70
N GLU A 137 -20.76 9.82 2.48
CA GLU A 137 -20.48 8.40 2.22
C GLU A 137 -19.13 7.92 2.78
N ALA A 138 -18.14 8.80 2.90
CA ALA A 138 -16.81 8.48 3.42
C ALA A 138 -16.79 8.31 4.95
N GLY A 139 -17.79 8.84 5.67
CA GLY A 139 -17.95 8.69 7.11
C GLY A 139 -18.43 7.32 7.58
N GLY A 140 -18.95 6.47 6.67
CA GLY A 140 -19.44 5.14 7.05
C GLY A 140 -20.51 5.21 8.15
N THR A 141 -20.34 4.42 9.21
CA THR A 141 -21.26 4.35 10.37
C THR A 141 -20.92 5.31 11.51
N THR A 142 -19.77 5.98 11.45
CA THR A 142 -19.27 6.84 12.54
C THR A 142 -19.28 8.30 12.05
N PRO A 143 -20.03 9.21 12.70
CA PRO A 143 -20.12 10.58 12.22
C PRO A 143 -18.76 11.30 12.36
N LEU A 144 -18.04 11.46 11.25
CA LEU A 144 -16.80 12.23 11.18
C LEU A 144 -17.09 13.73 11.33
N GLN A 145 -16.26 14.45 12.10
CA GLN A 145 -16.32 15.91 12.13
C GLN A 145 -15.76 16.48 10.82
N ILE A 146 -16.61 17.08 9.99
CA ILE A 146 -16.21 17.62 8.68
C ILE A 146 -15.95 19.13 8.80
N THR A 147 -14.72 19.55 8.52
CA THR A 147 -14.35 20.96 8.37
C THR A 147 -14.14 21.29 6.89
N ASN A 148 -15.10 21.99 6.28
CA ASN A 148 -15.06 22.34 4.86
C ASN A 148 -14.63 23.80 4.67
N MET A 149 -13.48 23.99 4.02
CA MET A 149 -12.89 25.28 3.65
C MET A 149 -12.66 25.38 2.13
N VAL A 150 -13.58 24.81 1.35
CA VAL A 150 -13.50 24.77 -0.12
C VAL A 150 -14.13 26.03 -0.73
N GLU A 151 -13.44 26.59 -1.71
CA GLU A 151 -13.93 27.68 -2.55
C GLU A 151 -14.40 27.15 -3.91
N THR A 152 -15.31 27.87 -4.55
CA THR A 152 -15.82 27.53 -5.89
C THR A 152 -15.35 28.53 -6.94
N ALA A 153 -15.06 28.06 -8.15
CA ALA A 153 -14.79 28.94 -9.28
C ALA A 153 -15.37 28.41 -10.59
N ASP A 154 -15.80 29.34 -11.45
CA ASP A 154 -16.40 29.07 -12.75
C ASP A 154 -15.35 29.16 -13.86
N TYR A 155 -14.57 28.08 -14.01
CA TYR A 155 -13.56 27.91 -15.06
C TYR A 155 -13.74 26.56 -15.77
N PRO A 156 -13.19 26.38 -16.98
CA PRO A 156 -13.22 25.10 -17.68
C PRO A 156 -12.65 23.97 -16.82
N VAL A 157 -13.41 22.90 -16.67
CA VAL A 157 -13.07 21.72 -15.86
C VAL A 157 -12.44 20.66 -16.75
N SER A 158 -11.37 20.00 -16.29
CA SER A 158 -10.84 18.81 -17.00
C SER A 158 -11.87 17.68 -16.96
N PRO A 159 -12.07 16.91 -18.04
CA PRO A 159 -12.97 15.75 -18.02
C PRO A 159 -12.62 14.74 -16.91
N ASP A 160 -11.33 14.64 -16.55
CA ASP A 160 -10.83 13.67 -15.56
C ASP A 160 -11.14 14.09 -14.11
N TRP A 161 -11.59 15.33 -13.88
CA TRP A 161 -11.75 15.90 -12.54
C TRP A 161 -12.70 15.09 -11.65
N GLU A 162 -13.87 14.73 -12.18
CA GLU A 162 -14.91 14.05 -11.41
C GLU A 162 -14.47 12.64 -10.99
N GLU A 163 -13.85 11.91 -11.91
CA GLU A 163 -13.32 10.57 -11.64
C GLU A 163 -12.14 10.61 -10.66
N THR A 164 -11.25 11.61 -10.82
CA THR A 164 -10.11 11.80 -9.91
C THR A 164 -10.58 12.18 -8.50
N LEU A 165 -11.61 13.03 -8.39
CA LEU A 165 -12.22 13.41 -7.12
C LEU A 165 -12.89 12.22 -6.43
N ARG A 166 -13.67 11.43 -7.17
CA ARG A 166 -14.31 10.22 -6.66
C ARG A 166 -13.29 9.23 -6.12
N PHE A 167 -12.20 8.99 -6.86
CA PHE A 167 -11.11 8.13 -6.39
C PHE A 167 -10.43 8.71 -5.16
N GLY A 168 -10.05 10.00 -5.17
CA GLY A 168 -9.41 10.65 -4.01
C GLY A 168 -10.24 10.57 -2.73
N LEU A 169 -11.57 10.65 -2.83
CA LEU A 169 -12.48 10.50 -1.69
C LEU A 169 -12.69 9.05 -1.26
N SER A 170 -12.68 8.08 -2.19
CA SER A 170 -12.79 6.66 -1.83
C SER A 170 -11.61 6.17 -1.00
N VAL A 171 -10.42 6.74 -1.21
CA VAL A 171 -9.21 6.48 -0.42
C VAL A 171 -9.37 6.86 1.06
N LEU A 172 -10.23 7.82 1.39
CA LEU A 172 -10.43 8.23 2.78
C LEU A 172 -10.83 7.05 3.66
N LYS A 173 -11.69 6.16 3.15
CA LYS A 173 -12.19 4.99 3.90
C LYS A 173 -11.08 4.04 4.35
N ASP A 174 -9.96 4.02 3.64
CA ASP A 174 -8.84 3.12 3.91
C ASP A 174 -7.81 3.67 4.88
N LEU A 175 -7.78 5.00 5.05
CA LEU A 175 -6.65 5.69 5.66
C LEU A 175 -7.14 6.57 6.80
N PRO A 176 -7.17 6.07 8.05
CA PRO A 176 -7.64 6.85 9.20
C PRO A 176 -6.75 8.07 9.48
N ARG A 177 -5.50 8.07 9.01
CA ARG A 177 -4.52 9.15 9.20
C ARG A 177 -3.80 9.43 7.88
N ALA A 178 -4.29 10.40 7.11
CA ALA A 178 -3.72 10.71 5.80
C ALA A 178 -3.92 12.15 5.35
N LYS A 179 -2.99 12.60 4.49
CA LYS A 179 -3.16 13.75 3.60
C LYS A 179 -3.36 13.24 2.18
N ILE A 180 -4.48 13.59 1.58
CA ILE A 180 -4.81 13.28 0.18
C ILE A 180 -4.83 14.60 -0.60
N SER A 181 -4.17 14.63 -1.74
CA SER A 181 -4.16 15.79 -2.64
C SER A 181 -4.68 15.35 -3.99
N VAL A 182 -5.77 15.97 -4.41
CA VAL A 182 -6.50 15.69 -5.64
C VAL A 182 -6.29 16.86 -6.60
N MET A 183 -5.79 16.56 -7.79
CA MET A 183 -5.69 17.49 -8.92
C MET A 183 -6.26 16.80 -10.16
N PRO A 184 -6.64 17.53 -11.22
CA PRO A 184 -7.11 16.89 -12.45
C PRO A 184 -6.11 15.83 -12.96
N GLY A 185 -6.55 14.56 -13.03
CA GLY A 185 -5.76 13.44 -13.52
C GLY A 185 -4.71 12.89 -12.55
N SER A 186 -4.62 13.39 -11.30
CA SER A 186 -3.64 12.86 -10.33
C SER A 186 -4.13 12.89 -8.89
N VAL A 187 -3.83 11.83 -8.14
CA VAL A 187 -4.06 11.74 -6.69
C VAL A 187 -2.74 11.42 -5.98
N THR A 188 -2.36 12.26 -5.02
CA THR A 188 -1.24 11.99 -4.12
C THR A 188 -1.77 11.63 -2.75
N VAL A 189 -1.31 10.51 -2.21
CA VAL A 189 -1.68 10.01 -0.88
C VAL A 189 -0.43 10.00 -0.01
N THR A 190 -0.47 10.68 1.12
CA THR A 190 0.57 10.63 2.15
C THR A 190 -0.06 10.11 3.43
N ALA A 191 0.41 8.98 3.94
CA ALA A 191 -0.20 8.32 5.10
C ALA A 191 0.82 7.61 5.98
N VAL A 192 0.41 7.29 7.20
CA VAL A 192 1.18 6.44 8.11
C VAL A 192 0.35 5.17 8.33
N ALA A 193 0.93 4.02 8.01
CA ALA A 193 0.39 2.71 8.36
C ALA A 193 0.95 2.27 9.72
N ASP A 194 0.23 1.40 10.43
CA ASP A 194 0.62 0.87 11.73
C ASP A 194 1.71 -0.20 11.63
N SER A 195 1.79 -0.89 10.49
CA SER A 195 2.81 -1.91 10.22
C SER A 195 3.24 -1.95 8.76
N ASP A 196 4.37 -2.59 8.48
CA ASP A 196 4.84 -2.75 7.10
C ASP A 196 3.94 -3.68 6.27
N THR A 197 3.32 -4.68 6.89
CA THR A 197 2.32 -5.55 6.23
C THR A 197 1.08 -4.78 5.83
N GLU A 198 0.61 -3.87 6.69
CA GLU A 198 -0.50 -2.97 6.38
C GLU A 198 -0.12 -1.99 5.27
N ARG A 199 1.08 -1.39 5.33
CA ARG A 199 1.59 -0.50 4.27
C ARG A 199 1.54 -1.17 2.89
N LEU A 200 2.08 -2.39 2.77
CA LEU A 200 2.08 -3.15 1.52
C LEU A 200 0.65 -3.44 1.03
N ARG A 201 -0.24 -3.82 1.95
CA ARG A 201 -1.66 -4.08 1.64
C ARG A 201 -2.36 -2.83 1.10
N LEU A 202 -2.17 -1.68 1.76
CA LEU A 202 -2.75 -0.40 1.35
C LEU A 202 -2.20 0.03 -0.01
N GLU A 203 -0.89 -0.06 -0.22
CA GLU A 203 -0.26 0.27 -1.50
C GLU A 203 -0.84 -0.55 -2.66
N GLN A 204 -0.97 -1.87 -2.47
CA GLN A 204 -1.53 -2.77 -3.49
C GLN A 204 -3.01 -2.52 -3.73
N SER A 205 -3.81 -2.40 -2.65
CA SER A 205 -5.25 -2.14 -2.76
C SER A 205 -5.57 -0.84 -3.49
N LEU A 206 -4.81 0.23 -3.20
CA LEU A 206 -4.98 1.53 -3.85
C LEU A 206 -4.52 1.48 -5.32
N THR A 207 -3.44 0.75 -5.60
CA THR A 207 -2.94 0.58 -6.97
C THR A 207 -3.90 -0.20 -7.84
N ARG A 208 -4.56 -1.25 -7.31
CA ARG A 208 -5.55 -2.05 -8.05
C ARG A 208 -6.84 -1.28 -8.35
N ARG A 209 -7.31 -0.47 -7.40
CA ARG A 209 -8.54 0.33 -7.55
C ARG A 209 -8.35 1.61 -8.36
N LYS A 210 -7.11 1.99 -8.69
CA LYS A 210 -6.78 3.21 -9.43
C LYS A 210 -7.40 3.16 -10.84
N PRO A 211 -8.23 4.15 -11.23
CA PRO A 211 -8.68 4.26 -12.62
C PRO A 211 -7.52 4.52 -13.58
N GLU A 212 -7.64 4.11 -14.85
CA GLU A 212 -6.57 4.29 -15.85
C GLU A 212 -6.13 5.75 -16.00
N ILE A 213 -7.09 6.68 -15.86
CA ILE A 213 -6.89 8.13 -16.08
C ILE A 213 -6.22 8.85 -14.90
N VAL A 214 -6.08 8.19 -13.75
CA VAL A 214 -5.56 8.80 -12.53
C VAL A 214 -4.10 8.41 -12.33
N ASP A 215 -3.19 9.38 -12.30
CA ASP A 215 -1.82 9.20 -11.84
C ASP A 215 -1.78 9.17 -10.30
N LEU A 216 -1.55 7.99 -9.72
CA LEU A 216 -1.51 7.78 -8.28
C LEU A 216 -0.07 7.83 -7.76
N VAL A 217 0.18 8.72 -6.80
CA VAL A 217 1.45 8.81 -6.06
C VAL A 217 1.21 8.42 -4.61
N LEU A 218 1.86 7.36 -4.14
CA LEU A 218 1.72 6.86 -2.77
C LEU A 218 3.01 7.14 -1.97
N ASN A 219 2.84 7.84 -0.85
CA ASN A 219 3.88 8.10 0.15
C ASN A 219 3.40 7.57 1.50
N ILE A 220 3.36 6.24 1.65
CA ILE A 220 2.90 5.58 2.88
C ILE A 220 4.13 5.14 3.67
N SER A 221 4.25 5.59 4.92
CA SER A 221 5.32 5.16 5.84
C SER A 221 4.79 4.20 6.90
N ALA A 222 5.61 3.27 7.36
CA ALA A 222 5.30 2.41 8.51
C ALA A 222 6.39 2.53 9.59
N PRO A 223 6.08 2.31 10.87
CA PRO A 223 7.07 2.16 11.93
C PRO A 223 8.14 1.14 11.55
N ARG A 224 9.39 1.43 11.91
CA ARG A 224 10.49 0.47 11.69
C ARG A 224 10.27 -0.74 12.56
N PRO A 225 10.30 -1.97 12.01
CA PRO A 225 10.16 -3.17 12.81
C PRO A 225 11.33 -3.29 13.78
N VAL A 226 11.06 -3.79 14.98
CA VAL A 226 12.11 -4.25 15.89
C VAL A 226 12.52 -5.65 15.43
N ILE A 227 13.78 -5.82 15.07
CA ILE A 227 14.31 -7.09 14.56
C ILE A 227 15.10 -7.76 15.68
N THR A 228 14.69 -8.96 16.07
CA THR A 228 15.36 -9.77 17.09
C THR A 228 15.31 -11.26 16.69
N PRO A 229 16.46 -11.94 16.58
CA PRO A 229 17.83 -11.38 16.61
C PRO A 229 18.13 -10.52 15.38
N PHE A 230 18.98 -9.51 15.54
CA PHE A 230 19.39 -8.66 14.42
C PHE A 230 20.37 -9.44 13.53
N THR A 231 19.88 -9.94 12.39
CA THR A 231 20.60 -10.97 11.61
C THR A 231 20.94 -10.51 10.20
N LEU A 232 22.17 -10.79 9.76
CA LEU A 232 22.59 -10.72 8.36
C LEU A 232 23.27 -12.01 7.99
N ARG A 233 22.83 -12.65 6.90
CA ARG A 233 23.42 -13.87 6.39
C ARG A 233 23.67 -13.76 4.89
N TYR A 234 24.93 -13.96 4.52
CA TYR A 234 25.42 -13.83 3.16
C TYR A 234 26.13 -15.12 2.73
N VAL A 235 25.74 -15.68 1.59
CA VAL A 235 26.20 -17.00 1.14
C VAL A 235 26.76 -16.93 -0.28
N ILE A 236 27.91 -17.55 -0.47
CA ILE A 236 28.54 -17.81 -1.77
C ILE A 236 28.52 -19.33 -1.98
N PRO A 237 27.49 -19.87 -2.67
CA PRO A 237 27.37 -21.31 -2.87
C PRO A 237 28.47 -21.84 -3.79
N PRO A 238 28.85 -23.13 -3.67
CA PRO A 238 29.86 -23.76 -4.53
C PRO A 238 29.43 -23.76 -6.01
N GLU A 239 28.13 -23.92 -6.25
CA GLU A 239 27.48 -23.81 -7.56
C GLU A 239 26.35 -22.79 -7.43
N GLY A 240 26.48 -21.62 -8.05
CA GLY A 240 25.46 -20.57 -8.01
C GLY A 240 26.05 -19.17 -7.93
N ARG A 241 25.18 -18.19 -7.67
CA ARG A 241 25.58 -16.79 -7.47
C ARG A 241 25.53 -16.43 -5.99
N PRO A 242 26.39 -15.52 -5.51
CA PRO A 242 26.27 -14.98 -4.17
C PRO A 242 24.87 -14.40 -3.93
N ARG A 243 24.34 -14.56 -2.72
CA ARG A 243 23.05 -14.01 -2.32
C ARG A 243 22.99 -13.70 -0.82
N PHE A 244 22.04 -12.86 -0.44
CA PHE A 244 21.65 -12.67 0.96
C PHE A 244 20.52 -13.65 1.27
N GLU A 245 20.69 -14.45 2.32
CA GLU A 245 19.60 -15.28 2.87
C GLU A 245 18.87 -14.53 4.00
N ALA A 246 19.56 -13.61 4.68
CA ALA A 246 18.97 -12.63 5.59
C ALA A 246 19.73 -11.31 5.49
N CYS A 247 19.02 -10.18 5.60
CA CYS A 247 19.67 -8.88 5.67
C CYS A 247 18.88 -7.91 6.54
N ALA A 248 19.35 -7.69 7.76
CA ALA A 248 18.91 -6.60 8.62
C ALA A 248 19.93 -5.45 8.59
N VAL A 249 19.43 -4.22 8.50
CA VAL A 249 20.25 -3.00 8.51
C VAL A 249 19.56 -1.92 9.34
N ASP A 250 20.34 -1.03 9.96
CA ASP A 250 19.83 0.05 10.79
C ASP A 250 19.60 1.34 9.98
N SER A 251 20.25 1.45 8.81
CA SER A 251 20.28 2.66 8.00
C SER A 251 20.65 2.42 6.54
N LEU A 252 20.22 3.32 5.65
CA LEU A 252 20.58 3.31 4.22
C LEU A 252 22.11 3.39 3.96
N PRO A 253 22.90 4.19 4.72
CA PRO A 253 24.35 4.18 4.57
C PRO A 253 25.00 2.85 4.94
N ALA A 254 24.50 2.15 5.97
CA ALA A 254 24.98 0.82 6.33
C ALA A 254 24.67 -0.19 5.22
N GLU A 255 23.44 -0.17 4.69
CA GLU A 255 23.04 -0.98 3.54
C GLU A 255 23.96 -0.74 2.33
N ALA A 256 24.19 0.53 1.96
CA ALA A 256 25.05 0.87 0.83
C ALA A 256 26.51 0.44 1.03
N ARG A 257 27.01 0.34 2.28
CA ARG A 257 28.33 -0.23 2.59
C ARG A 257 28.35 -1.74 2.39
N ILE A 258 27.37 -2.45 2.96
CA ILE A 258 27.22 -3.90 2.85
C ILE A 258 27.10 -4.33 1.38
N LEU A 259 26.26 -3.62 0.61
CA LEU A 259 26.05 -3.91 -0.81
C LEU A 259 27.32 -3.74 -1.66
N ARG A 260 28.16 -2.75 -1.36
CA ARG A 260 29.44 -2.56 -2.05
C ARG A 260 30.40 -3.72 -1.78
N ALA A 261 30.48 -4.18 -0.53
CA ALA A 261 31.26 -5.37 -0.19
C ALA A 261 30.72 -6.61 -0.93
N ALA A 262 29.40 -6.82 -0.96
CA ALA A 262 28.79 -7.94 -1.68
C ALA A 262 29.02 -7.87 -3.20
N GLN A 263 28.97 -6.69 -3.81
CA GLN A 263 29.26 -6.52 -5.23
C GLN A 263 30.70 -6.94 -5.59
N SER A 264 31.66 -6.75 -4.67
CA SER A 264 33.06 -7.15 -4.88
C SER A 264 33.25 -8.68 -5.00
N THR A 265 32.30 -9.47 -4.51
CA THR A 265 32.34 -10.95 -4.58
C THR A 265 31.52 -11.50 -5.76
N GLY A 266 30.91 -10.63 -6.58
CA GLY A 266 30.09 -11.02 -7.74
C GLY A 266 28.58 -11.00 -7.52
N PHE A 267 28.08 -10.40 -6.43
CA PHE A 267 26.65 -10.19 -6.22
C PHE A 267 26.05 -9.21 -7.23
N THR A 268 25.00 -9.62 -7.95
CA THR A 268 24.27 -8.79 -8.93
C THR A 268 22.77 -8.70 -8.64
N GLY A 269 22.31 -9.12 -7.45
CA GLY A 269 20.90 -9.21 -7.09
C GLY A 269 20.38 -8.00 -6.28
N ARG A 270 19.13 -8.10 -5.81
CA ARG A 270 18.60 -7.24 -4.74
C ARG A 270 18.80 -7.95 -3.41
N ALA A 271 19.28 -7.25 -2.39
CA ALA A 271 19.53 -7.86 -1.08
C ALA A 271 18.26 -7.96 -0.21
N GLY A 272 17.21 -7.18 -0.52
CA GLY A 272 15.96 -7.21 0.23
C GLY A 272 16.12 -6.83 1.71
N CYS A 273 17.07 -5.94 2.03
CA CYS A 273 17.41 -5.62 3.41
C CYS A 273 16.24 -4.94 4.14
N VAL A 274 15.92 -5.43 5.34
CA VAL A 274 14.91 -4.83 6.21
C VAL A 274 15.58 -3.78 7.07
N ILE A 275 15.12 -2.53 6.96
CA ILE A 275 15.59 -1.43 7.79
C ILE A 275 14.81 -1.45 9.11
N GLY A 276 15.47 -1.82 10.21
CA GLY A 276 14.82 -2.04 11.50
C GLY A 276 15.56 -1.46 12.69
N LEU A 277 14.91 -1.54 13.85
CA LEU A 277 15.52 -1.31 15.17
C LEU A 277 16.05 -2.64 15.72
N GLY A 278 16.89 -2.60 16.75
CA GLY A 278 17.49 -3.79 17.38
C GLY A 278 18.96 -4.02 17.03
N VAL A 279 19.60 -3.10 16.29
CA VAL A 279 21.02 -3.21 15.94
C VAL A 279 21.91 -3.24 17.20
N PRO A 280 22.84 -4.19 17.32
CA PRO A 280 23.72 -4.31 18.50
C PRO A 280 24.75 -3.18 18.59
N SER A 281 25.13 -2.59 17.44
CA SER A 281 26.13 -1.53 17.35
C SER A 281 26.01 -0.73 16.05
N ALA A 282 26.34 0.57 16.11
CA ALA A 282 26.46 1.42 14.92
C ALA A 282 27.53 0.95 13.92
N SER A 283 28.45 0.08 14.35
CA SER A 283 29.47 -0.55 13.50
C SER A 283 28.99 -1.83 12.78
N TRP A 284 27.70 -2.17 12.86
CA TRP A 284 27.09 -3.32 12.17
C TRP A 284 27.43 -3.36 10.68
N GLY A 285 27.22 -2.24 9.97
CA GLY A 285 27.51 -2.17 8.53
C GLY A 285 28.99 -2.33 8.19
N GLU A 286 29.90 -2.02 9.13
CA GLU A 286 31.34 -2.22 9.00
C GLU A 286 31.70 -3.69 9.21
N ALA A 287 31.26 -4.29 10.32
CA ALA A 287 31.49 -5.70 10.62
C ALA A 287 30.95 -6.62 9.50
N ALA A 288 29.73 -6.36 9.02
CA ALA A 288 29.13 -7.10 7.91
C ALA A 288 29.95 -6.96 6.62
N SER A 289 30.43 -5.75 6.29
CA SER A 289 31.25 -5.55 5.09
C SER A 289 32.60 -6.27 5.15
N LEU A 290 33.28 -6.23 6.30
CA LEU A 290 34.55 -6.93 6.52
C LEU A 290 34.38 -8.44 6.41
N GLY A 291 33.32 -8.98 7.00
CA GLY A 291 32.99 -10.40 6.89
C GLY A 291 32.69 -10.84 5.45
N ILE A 292 31.96 -10.03 4.67
CA ILE A 292 31.63 -10.35 3.27
C ILE A 292 32.89 -10.35 2.41
N GLU A 293 33.78 -9.36 2.61
CA GLU A 293 35.07 -9.30 1.90
C GLU A 293 35.96 -10.49 2.27
N ALA A 294 36.02 -10.87 3.55
CA ALA A 294 36.72 -12.07 4.00
C ALA A 294 36.18 -13.34 3.34
N LEU A 295 34.85 -13.51 3.29
CA LEU A 295 34.21 -14.64 2.61
C LEU A 295 34.54 -14.68 1.11
N GLY A 296 34.57 -13.51 0.46
CA GLY A 296 34.99 -13.39 -0.95
C GLY A 296 36.40 -13.91 -1.20
N ARG A 297 37.34 -13.67 -0.27
CA ARG A 297 38.73 -14.16 -0.35
C ARG A 297 38.83 -15.68 -0.16
N LEU A 298 37.96 -16.28 0.65
CA LEU A 298 37.86 -17.74 0.80
C LEU A 298 37.27 -18.41 -0.45
N GLY A 299 36.62 -17.65 -1.34
CA GLY A 299 36.09 -18.15 -2.60
C GLY A 299 34.79 -18.97 -2.46
N GLY A 300 34.13 -18.92 -1.30
CA GLY A 300 32.89 -19.63 -1.05
C GLY A 300 32.59 -19.83 0.44
N GLY A 301 31.33 -20.13 0.75
CA GLY A 301 30.87 -20.44 2.11
C GLY A 301 29.71 -19.55 2.56
N ALA A 302 29.57 -19.37 3.87
CA ALA A 302 28.53 -18.55 4.49
C ALA A 302 29.11 -17.65 5.58
N LEU A 303 28.65 -16.40 5.60
CA LEU A 303 28.85 -15.45 6.68
C LEU A 303 27.50 -15.24 7.37
N THR A 304 27.45 -15.36 8.69
CA THR A 304 26.29 -15.03 9.51
C THR A 304 26.68 -14.06 10.60
N LEU A 305 26.00 -12.93 10.69
CA LEU A 305 26.02 -12.04 11.84
C LEU A 305 24.68 -12.18 12.54
N SER A 306 24.70 -12.45 13.84
CA SER A 306 23.51 -12.49 14.69
C SER A 306 23.83 -11.70 15.94
N ASP A 307 23.26 -10.51 16.06
CA ASP A 307 23.63 -9.54 17.09
C ASP A 307 25.16 -9.31 17.15
N ALA A 308 25.83 -9.59 18.27
CA ALA A 308 27.28 -9.39 18.37
C ALA A 308 28.11 -10.56 17.82
N ASP A 309 27.48 -11.69 17.49
CA ASP A 309 28.19 -12.88 17.05
C ASP A 309 28.40 -12.88 15.54
N VAL A 310 29.63 -13.16 15.11
CA VAL A 310 30.04 -13.27 13.71
C VAL A 310 30.51 -14.70 13.47
N SER A 311 29.84 -15.40 12.56
CA SER A 311 30.15 -16.78 12.18
C SER A 311 30.57 -16.82 10.72
N LEU A 312 31.76 -17.38 10.45
CA LEU A 312 32.32 -17.56 9.11
C LEU A 312 32.52 -19.05 8.83
N VAL A 313 31.66 -19.62 7.99
CA VAL A 313 31.76 -21.01 7.53
C VAL A 313 32.38 -21.02 6.13
N ALA A 314 33.58 -21.56 6.00
CA ALA A 314 34.25 -21.67 4.70
C ALA A 314 33.62 -22.76 3.83
N ARG A 315 33.83 -22.68 2.52
CA ARG A 315 33.45 -23.75 1.59
C ARG A 315 34.25 -25.03 1.89
N GLU A 316 33.61 -26.18 1.74
CA GLU A 316 34.29 -27.48 1.78
C GLU A 316 35.46 -27.52 0.78
N GLY A 317 36.62 -28.03 1.22
CA GLY A 317 37.84 -28.09 0.42
C GLY A 317 38.57 -26.75 0.24
N THR A 318 38.22 -25.73 1.02
CA THR A 318 39.02 -24.49 1.12
C THR A 318 40.41 -24.82 1.68
N ASP A 319 41.45 -24.16 1.14
CA ASP A 319 42.82 -24.30 1.60
C ASP A 319 42.96 -23.84 3.07
N ALA A 320 43.59 -24.67 3.91
CA ALA A 320 43.68 -24.44 5.35
C ALA A 320 44.57 -23.23 5.71
N ASP A 321 45.69 -23.03 5.02
CA ASP A 321 46.60 -21.90 5.27
C ASP A 321 45.92 -20.57 4.89
N LEU A 322 45.20 -20.55 3.77
CA LEU A 322 44.37 -19.42 3.36
C LEU A 322 43.27 -19.14 4.39
N PHE A 323 42.58 -20.19 4.87
CA PHE A 323 41.53 -20.06 5.89
C PHE A 323 42.07 -19.41 7.17
N ASP A 324 43.15 -19.95 7.73
CA ASP A 324 43.77 -19.45 8.95
C ASP A 324 44.21 -17.98 8.81
N THR A 325 44.78 -17.63 7.65
CA THR A 325 45.21 -16.25 7.37
C THR A 325 44.02 -15.29 7.33
N VAL A 326 42.95 -15.64 6.60
CA VAL A 326 41.77 -14.78 6.46
C VAL A 326 41.04 -14.62 7.79
N VAL A 327 40.93 -15.68 8.59
CA VAL A 327 40.29 -15.65 9.91
C VAL A 327 41.07 -14.76 10.87
N ALA A 328 42.41 -14.86 10.92
CA ALA A 328 43.24 -14.04 11.78
C ALA A 328 43.16 -12.54 11.43
N GLU A 329 43.18 -12.22 10.14
CA GLU A 329 43.02 -10.84 9.67
C GLU A 329 41.62 -10.29 9.98
N LEU A 330 40.57 -11.07 9.73
CA LEU A 330 39.20 -10.67 10.03
C LEU A 330 39.01 -10.43 11.53
N GLY A 331 39.49 -11.35 12.38
CA GLY A 331 39.42 -11.21 13.83
C GLY A 331 40.14 -9.96 14.36
N THR A 332 41.19 -9.51 13.68
CA THR A 332 41.91 -8.26 14.02
C THR A 332 41.20 -7.02 13.50
N ALA A 333 40.49 -7.12 12.37
CA ALA A 333 39.82 -6.00 11.72
C ALA A 333 38.40 -5.73 12.27
N LEU A 334 37.75 -6.75 12.85
CA LEU A 334 36.41 -6.61 13.41
C LEU A 334 36.38 -5.60 14.58
N PRO A 335 35.30 -4.80 14.72
CA PRO A 335 35.13 -3.93 15.87
C PRO A 335 35.02 -4.72 17.18
N ASP A 336 35.53 -4.16 18.28
CA ASP A 336 35.68 -4.83 19.60
C ASP A 336 34.42 -5.53 20.15
N LEU A 337 33.22 -5.08 19.79
CA LEU A 337 31.97 -5.70 20.26
C LEU A 337 31.72 -7.07 19.62
N PHE A 338 32.24 -7.31 18.42
CA PHE A 338 31.90 -8.48 17.62
C PHE A 338 32.82 -9.67 17.93
N VAL A 339 32.22 -10.83 18.13
CA VAL A 339 32.94 -12.08 18.44
C VAL A 339 32.95 -12.98 17.21
N LEU A 340 34.15 -13.27 16.69
CA LEU A 340 34.31 -14.14 15.53
C LEU A 340 34.44 -15.61 15.93
N SER A 341 33.58 -16.45 15.36
CA SER A 341 33.74 -17.90 15.26
C SER A 341 33.88 -18.30 13.80
N ALA A 342 34.78 -19.23 13.49
CA ALA A 342 35.03 -19.66 12.13
C ALA A 342 35.17 -21.18 12.04
N VAL A 343 34.55 -21.79 11.03
CA VAL A 343 34.49 -23.24 10.85
C VAL A 343 34.87 -23.60 9.41
N LEU A 344 35.73 -24.61 9.26
CA LEU A 344 36.03 -25.27 8.00
C LEU A 344 35.38 -26.67 8.01
N PRO A 345 34.26 -26.89 7.29
CA PRO A 345 33.53 -28.16 7.34
C PRO A 345 34.27 -29.32 6.67
N GLU A 346 34.07 -30.53 7.19
CA GLU A 346 34.49 -31.78 6.55
C GLU A 346 33.49 -32.20 5.43
N PRO A 347 33.96 -32.80 4.32
CA PRO A 347 33.11 -33.12 3.17
C PRO A 347 32.06 -34.19 3.48
N THR A 348 30.78 -33.89 3.26
CA THR A 348 29.65 -34.81 3.48
C THR A 348 28.74 -34.92 2.25
N GLN A 349 28.33 -36.13 1.86
CA GLN A 349 27.35 -36.34 0.79
C GLN A 349 25.92 -36.37 1.36
N VAL A 350 25.03 -35.58 0.77
CA VAL A 350 23.60 -35.56 1.09
C VAL A 350 22.85 -36.19 -0.09
N ASP A 351 22.43 -37.45 0.02
CA ASP A 351 21.68 -38.16 -1.04
C ASP A 351 20.15 -38.05 -0.88
N GLY A 352 19.66 -37.60 0.29
CA GLY A 352 18.24 -37.31 0.54
C GLY A 352 17.31 -38.52 0.44
N THR A 353 17.85 -39.74 0.45
CA THR A 353 17.07 -40.97 0.31
C THR A 353 16.58 -41.55 1.63
N GLY A 354 17.08 -41.05 2.78
CA GLY A 354 16.85 -41.65 4.09
C GLY A 354 17.54 -43.01 4.29
N GLU A 355 18.26 -43.50 3.28
CA GLU A 355 19.12 -44.69 3.31
C GLU A 355 20.54 -44.27 2.99
N ALA A 356 21.23 -43.69 3.98
CA ALA A 356 22.61 -43.26 3.81
C ALA A 356 23.48 -44.40 3.26
N ALA A 357 24.16 -44.15 2.14
CA ALA A 357 25.23 -45.01 1.64
C ALA A 357 26.42 -45.15 2.61
N THR A 358 26.43 -44.43 3.73
CA THR A 358 27.41 -44.54 4.81
C THR A 358 26.82 -44.02 6.13
N GLY A 359 26.24 -44.90 6.96
CA GLY A 359 26.22 -44.85 8.44
C GLY A 359 25.76 -43.60 9.22
N THR A 360 25.54 -42.46 8.58
CA THR A 360 25.32 -41.15 9.21
C THR A 360 23.87 -41.06 9.63
N PRO A 361 23.57 -40.71 10.89
CA PRO A 361 22.19 -40.55 11.32
C PRO A 361 21.54 -39.36 10.61
N GLU A 362 20.31 -39.56 10.15
CA GLU A 362 19.52 -38.53 9.46
C GLU A 362 18.09 -38.52 10.00
N PHE A 363 17.51 -37.32 10.09
CA PHE A 363 16.09 -37.08 10.27
C PHE A 363 15.56 -36.27 9.10
N VAL A 364 14.43 -36.70 8.52
CA VAL A 364 13.81 -36.07 7.36
C VAL A 364 12.35 -35.75 7.67
N ALA A 365 11.95 -34.52 7.45
CA ALA A 365 10.56 -34.07 7.49
C ALA A 365 10.14 -33.56 6.11
N THR A 366 9.04 -34.09 5.57
CA THR A 366 8.52 -33.67 4.25
C THR A 366 7.11 -33.10 4.42
N LEU A 367 6.88 -31.90 3.90
CA LEU A 367 5.59 -31.23 3.84
C LEU A 367 5.09 -31.22 2.39
N SER A 368 3.91 -31.80 2.17
CA SER A 368 3.24 -31.79 0.86
C SER A 368 2.44 -30.49 0.66
N PRO A 369 2.15 -30.09 -0.60
CA PRO A 369 1.32 -28.92 -0.87
C PRO A 369 -0.12 -29.02 -0.34
N GLU A 370 -0.61 -30.22 -0.03
CA GLU A 370 -1.91 -30.44 0.64
C GLU A 370 -1.83 -30.26 2.18
N GLY A 371 -0.65 -29.93 2.69
CA GLY A 371 -0.36 -29.74 4.12
C GLY A 371 -0.14 -31.03 4.89
N GLN A 372 0.09 -32.17 4.23
CA GLN A 372 0.43 -33.42 4.91
C GLN A 372 1.92 -33.43 5.25
N VAL A 373 2.24 -33.77 6.50
CA VAL A 373 3.63 -33.84 6.97
C VAL A 373 4.02 -35.28 7.30
N GLN A 374 5.20 -35.67 6.85
CA GLN A 374 5.80 -36.97 7.13
C GLN A 374 7.13 -36.81 7.84
N LEU A 375 7.22 -37.35 9.06
CA LEU A 375 8.41 -37.31 9.90
C LEU A 375 9.08 -38.69 9.90
N ARG A 376 10.34 -38.77 9.45
CA ARG A 376 11.11 -40.02 9.32
C ARG A 376 12.51 -39.86 9.90
N GLY A 377 13.11 -40.97 10.33
CA GLY A 377 14.53 -41.01 10.70
C GLY A 377 14.77 -41.33 12.17
N ARG A 378 15.95 -40.93 12.67
CA ARG A 378 16.42 -41.32 14.01
C ARG A 378 16.17 -40.24 15.06
N LEU A 379 15.71 -40.66 16.24
CA LEU A 379 15.52 -39.82 17.43
C LEU A 379 16.23 -40.46 18.63
N TYR A 380 16.62 -39.65 19.61
CA TYR A 380 17.45 -40.06 20.75
C TYR A 380 16.71 -41.06 21.65
N ASP A 381 15.53 -40.68 22.12
CA ASP A 381 14.73 -41.47 23.06
C ASP A 381 13.20 -41.29 22.84
N ASP A 382 12.40 -42.01 23.64
CA ASP A 382 10.93 -41.92 23.63
C ASP A 382 10.41 -40.53 23.99
N ALA A 383 11.10 -39.81 24.88
CA ALA A 383 10.71 -38.48 25.29
C ALA A 383 10.84 -37.48 24.13
N GLN A 384 11.95 -37.56 23.38
CA GLN A 384 12.16 -36.77 22.18
C GLN A 384 11.15 -37.15 21.09
N GLN A 385 10.87 -38.44 20.90
CA GLN A 385 9.84 -38.86 19.94
C GLN A 385 8.47 -38.28 20.28
N ALA A 386 8.06 -38.33 21.55
CA ALA A 386 6.81 -37.73 22.00
C ALA A 386 6.79 -36.21 21.78
N ALA A 387 7.91 -35.52 22.04
CA ALA A 387 8.04 -34.08 21.81
C ALA A 387 7.91 -33.74 20.31
N VAL A 388 8.63 -34.44 19.44
CA VAL A 388 8.60 -34.23 17.98
C VAL A 388 7.21 -34.50 17.41
N VAL A 389 6.55 -35.58 17.85
CA VAL A 389 5.18 -35.90 17.43
C VAL A 389 4.20 -34.81 17.89
N SER A 390 4.29 -34.40 19.15
CA SER A 390 3.35 -33.40 19.71
C SER A 390 3.56 -32.04 19.05
N TYR A 391 4.81 -31.64 18.84
CA TYR A 391 5.16 -30.39 18.19
C TYR A 391 4.76 -30.39 16.71
N GLY A 392 5.04 -31.46 15.97
CA GLY A 392 4.60 -31.61 14.58
C GLY A 392 3.08 -31.55 14.45
N ARG A 393 2.33 -32.20 15.34
CA ARG A 393 0.86 -32.13 15.34
C ARG A 393 0.34 -30.73 15.69
N ALA A 394 1.03 -29.99 16.55
CA ALA A 394 0.68 -28.61 16.86
C ALA A 394 0.88 -27.68 15.67
N LEU A 395 1.97 -27.88 14.90
CA LEU A 395 2.28 -27.08 13.72
C LEU A 395 1.42 -27.43 12.49
N PHE A 396 1.20 -28.71 12.21
CA PHE A 396 0.64 -29.18 10.94
C PHE A 396 -0.73 -29.85 11.07
N GLY A 397 -1.22 -30.06 12.29
CA GLY A 397 -2.50 -30.72 12.57
C GLY A 397 -2.39 -32.22 12.81
N PHE A 398 -3.33 -32.76 13.59
CA PHE A 398 -3.28 -34.14 14.07
C PHE A 398 -3.43 -35.17 12.94
N ASP A 399 -4.44 -35.02 12.09
CA ASP A 399 -4.76 -35.98 11.02
C ASP A 399 -3.83 -35.89 9.80
N LYS A 400 -3.00 -34.84 9.75
CA LYS A 400 -2.05 -34.58 8.66
C LYS A 400 -0.63 -35.00 8.99
N THR A 401 -0.36 -35.44 10.23
CA THR A 401 0.99 -35.74 10.71
C THR A 401 1.25 -37.24 10.80
N TYR A 402 2.13 -37.74 9.94
CA TYR A 402 2.56 -39.15 9.92
C TYR A 402 3.98 -39.29 10.45
N VAL A 403 4.18 -40.21 11.40
CA VAL A 403 5.48 -40.40 12.07
C VAL A 403 5.97 -41.84 11.88
N ALA A 404 7.19 -41.95 11.36
CA ALA A 404 7.89 -43.21 11.13
C ALA A 404 9.36 -43.07 11.57
N THR A 405 9.57 -42.92 12.88
CA THR A 405 10.88 -42.72 13.50
C THR A 405 11.37 -43.97 14.21
N ARG A 406 12.68 -44.04 14.45
CA ARG A 406 13.36 -45.10 15.22
C ARG A 406 14.31 -44.48 16.24
N GLN A 407 14.54 -45.18 17.34
CA GLN A 407 15.45 -44.72 18.39
C GLN A 407 16.93 -44.96 18.03
N ASP A 408 17.80 -44.06 18.49
CA ASP A 408 19.25 -44.14 18.38
C ASP A 408 19.93 -43.27 19.45
N GLU A 409 20.40 -43.90 20.53
CA GLU A 409 21.08 -43.20 21.64
C GLU A 409 22.48 -42.68 21.26
N SER A 410 23.02 -43.07 20.10
CA SER A 410 24.35 -42.63 19.63
C SER A 410 24.35 -41.27 18.93
N LEU A 411 23.19 -40.61 18.87
CA LEU A 411 23.02 -39.31 18.24
C LEU A 411 23.82 -38.21 18.97
N PRO A 412 24.33 -37.21 18.23
CA PRO A 412 25.15 -36.13 18.79
C PRO A 412 24.34 -35.22 19.72
N GLN A 413 25.06 -34.47 20.57
CA GLN A 413 24.45 -33.43 21.40
C GLN A 413 23.79 -32.36 20.54
N GLY A 414 22.67 -31.80 21.02
CA GLY A 414 21.90 -30.78 20.29
C GLY A 414 20.97 -31.32 19.20
N TRP A 415 20.94 -32.64 18.95
CA TRP A 415 20.00 -33.27 18.00
C TRP A 415 18.53 -32.84 18.20
N PRO A 416 17.98 -32.78 19.44
CA PRO A 416 16.61 -32.31 19.65
C PRO A 416 16.36 -30.87 19.20
N ALA A 417 17.28 -29.96 19.48
CA ALA A 417 17.16 -28.57 19.07
C ALA A 417 17.15 -28.45 17.54
N ARG A 418 18.02 -29.19 16.84
CA ARG A 418 18.08 -29.22 15.36
C ARG A 418 16.79 -29.73 14.74
N VAL A 419 16.27 -30.86 15.25
CA VAL A 419 15.01 -31.43 14.75
C VAL A 419 13.84 -30.48 14.95
N LEU A 420 13.67 -29.93 16.15
CA LEU A 420 12.55 -29.03 16.45
C LEU A 420 12.64 -27.71 15.68
N SER A 421 13.84 -27.12 15.57
CA SER A 421 14.04 -25.89 14.78
C SER A 421 13.84 -26.14 13.29
N GLY A 422 14.20 -27.33 12.81
CA GLY A 422 13.89 -27.76 11.45
C GLY A 422 12.39 -27.84 11.18
N LEU A 423 11.60 -28.39 12.11
CA LEU A 423 10.13 -28.43 11.98
C LEU A 423 9.51 -27.03 12.01
N ASP A 424 10.00 -26.16 12.88
CA ASP A 424 9.57 -24.77 12.97
C ASP A 424 9.88 -24.02 11.65
N ALA A 425 11.09 -24.20 11.09
CA ALA A 425 11.44 -23.70 9.76
C ALA A 425 10.52 -24.26 8.65
N LEU A 426 10.20 -25.56 8.68
CA LEU A 426 9.30 -26.19 7.71
C LEU A 426 7.87 -25.61 7.78
N SER A 427 7.41 -25.20 8.96
CA SER A 427 6.09 -24.58 9.16
C SER A 427 5.94 -23.21 8.49
N ARG A 428 7.05 -22.57 8.11
CA ARG A 428 7.06 -21.30 7.36
C ARG A 428 6.99 -21.51 5.85
N LEU A 429 6.86 -22.75 5.39
CA LEU A 429 6.80 -23.13 3.99
C LEU A 429 5.44 -23.76 3.69
N GLU A 430 4.99 -23.59 2.45
CA GLU A 430 3.76 -24.17 1.91
C GLU A 430 4.00 -25.61 1.48
N GLN A 431 5.22 -25.91 1.00
CA GLN A 431 5.71 -27.25 0.74
C GLN A 431 7.23 -27.29 0.84
N GLY A 432 7.78 -28.42 1.28
CA GLY A 432 9.22 -28.52 1.43
C GLY A 432 9.72 -29.78 2.10
N VAL A 433 11.03 -29.84 2.28
CA VAL A 433 11.72 -30.89 3.00
C VAL A 433 12.77 -30.28 3.91
N VAL A 434 12.87 -30.83 5.11
CA VAL A 434 13.94 -30.57 6.06
C VAL A 434 14.73 -31.84 6.26
N ILE A 435 16.05 -31.72 6.16
CA ILE A 435 17.02 -32.79 6.36
C ILE A 435 17.93 -32.37 7.49
N VAL A 436 18.00 -33.17 8.55
CA VAL A 436 18.85 -32.94 9.72
C VAL A 436 19.90 -34.03 9.79
N GLN A 437 21.16 -33.62 9.77
CA GLN A 437 22.36 -34.42 9.95
C GLN A 437 23.16 -33.89 11.14
N PRO A 438 24.18 -34.61 11.65
CA PRO A 438 24.94 -34.22 12.84
C PRO A 438 25.42 -32.76 12.80
N ASP A 439 25.99 -32.37 11.68
CA ASP A 439 26.64 -31.07 11.51
C ASP A 439 25.95 -30.18 10.48
N LEU A 440 24.80 -30.59 9.91
CA LEU A 440 24.13 -29.86 8.84
C LEU A 440 22.61 -29.94 8.95
N VAL A 441 21.94 -28.79 8.81
CA VAL A 441 20.49 -28.72 8.58
C VAL A 441 20.21 -28.15 7.20
N VAL A 442 19.49 -28.87 6.35
CA VAL A 442 19.11 -28.41 5.00
C VAL A 442 17.60 -28.19 4.96
N ILE A 443 17.19 -27.01 4.51
CA ILE A 443 15.79 -26.64 4.31
C ILE A 443 15.59 -26.35 2.83
N ARG A 444 14.66 -27.05 2.19
CA ARG A 444 14.30 -26.83 0.78
C ARG A 444 12.80 -26.67 0.66
N GLY A 445 12.34 -25.75 -0.18
CA GLY A 445 10.91 -25.65 -0.43
C GLY A 445 10.48 -24.41 -1.17
N VAL A 446 9.18 -24.20 -1.16
CA VAL A 446 8.51 -23.08 -1.82
C VAL A 446 7.68 -22.34 -0.79
N THR A 447 7.60 -21.03 -0.93
CA THR A 447 6.77 -20.21 -0.06
C THR A 447 6.15 -19.00 -0.73
N GLY A 448 4.97 -18.60 -0.26
CA GLY A 448 4.29 -17.36 -0.57
C GLY A 448 4.70 -16.20 0.34
N ASN A 449 5.50 -16.42 1.38
CA ASN A 449 6.03 -15.33 2.20
C ASN A 449 7.40 -14.88 1.65
N ALA A 450 7.47 -13.69 1.05
CA ALA A 450 8.71 -13.11 0.53
C ALA A 450 9.82 -12.93 1.59
N ARG A 451 9.48 -12.96 2.89
CA ARG A 451 10.42 -12.85 4.02
C ARG A 451 10.80 -14.19 4.65
N ALA A 452 10.19 -15.29 4.22
CA ALA A 452 10.37 -16.60 4.86
C ALA A 452 11.85 -17.02 4.94
N GLU A 453 12.65 -16.75 3.91
CA GLU A 453 14.09 -17.11 3.92
C GLU A 453 14.84 -16.39 5.06
N ALA A 454 14.62 -15.08 5.21
CA ALA A 454 15.24 -14.28 6.27
C ALA A 454 14.74 -14.69 7.67
N GLU A 455 13.44 -14.96 7.76
CA GLU A 455 12.76 -15.46 8.94
C GLU A 455 13.28 -16.84 9.41
N ILE A 456 13.42 -17.78 8.48
CA ILE A 456 13.99 -19.11 8.73
C ILE A 456 15.46 -18.97 9.14
N SER A 457 16.23 -18.13 8.45
CA SER A 457 17.64 -17.87 8.80
C SER A 457 17.77 -17.30 10.21
N GLY A 458 16.95 -16.31 10.58
CA GLY A 458 16.94 -15.73 11.93
C GLY A 458 16.56 -16.76 12.99
N LEU A 459 15.50 -17.54 12.74
CA LEU A 459 15.06 -18.61 13.62
C LEU A 459 16.15 -19.67 13.86
N LEU A 460 16.82 -20.13 12.80
CA LEU A 460 17.85 -21.15 12.93
C LEU A 460 19.08 -20.59 13.64
N SER A 461 19.45 -19.33 13.39
CA SER A 461 20.56 -18.67 14.07
C SER A 461 20.29 -18.51 15.57
N ASP A 462 19.07 -18.11 15.94
CA ASP A 462 18.63 -17.99 17.33
C ASP A 462 18.62 -19.35 18.06
N LYS A 463 17.98 -20.35 17.45
CA LYS A 463 17.73 -21.64 18.09
C LYS A 463 18.94 -22.57 18.11
N LEU A 464 19.77 -22.53 17.06
CA LEU A 464 20.92 -23.42 16.90
C LEU A 464 22.25 -22.74 17.25
N GLY A 465 22.25 -21.42 17.40
CA GLY A 465 23.44 -20.60 17.62
C GLY A 465 24.11 -20.17 16.32
N ALA A 466 24.91 -19.10 16.40
CA ALA A 466 25.60 -18.52 15.26
C ALA A 466 26.56 -19.49 14.55
N GLU A 467 27.11 -20.48 15.26
CA GLU A 467 28.05 -21.48 14.72
C GLU A 467 27.36 -22.62 13.95
N ALA A 468 26.03 -22.69 13.97
CA ALA A 468 25.30 -23.77 13.33
C ALA A 468 25.47 -23.73 11.80
N ASN A 469 25.87 -24.85 11.22
CA ASN A 469 25.92 -25.02 9.78
C ASN A 469 24.55 -25.48 9.27
N PHE A 470 23.92 -24.62 8.47
CA PHE A 470 22.65 -24.89 7.81
C PHE A 470 22.63 -24.31 6.40
N ARG A 471 21.74 -24.83 5.55
CA ARG A 471 21.55 -24.41 4.16
C ARG A 471 20.07 -24.19 3.89
N ILE A 472 19.75 -23.03 3.34
CA ILE A 472 18.37 -22.66 2.99
C ILE A 472 18.28 -22.55 1.47
N GLU A 473 17.41 -23.35 0.87
CA GLU A 473 17.12 -23.36 -0.56
C GLU A 473 15.60 -23.19 -0.74
N VAL A 474 15.12 -21.98 -0.39
CA VAL A 474 13.69 -21.63 -0.42
C VAL A 474 13.44 -20.72 -1.60
N ARG A 475 12.34 -20.97 -2.33
CA ARG A 475 11.92 -20.16 -3.47
C ARG A 475 10.61 -19.44 -3.14
N TYR A 476 10.62 -18.12 -3.26
CA TYR A 476 9.39 -17.32 -3.23
C TYR A 476 8.58 -17.51 -4.51
N GLU A 477 7.29 -17.81 -4.38
CA GLU A 477 6.33 -17.96 -5.47
C GLU A 477 5.19 -16.94 -5.25
N PRO A 478 5.11 -15.86 -6.07
CA PRO A 478 4.13 -14.79 -5.86
C PRO A 478 2.67 -15.26 -5.87
N GLU A 479 2.38 -16.35 -6.58
CA GLU A 479 1.05 -16.97 -6.66
C GLU A 479 0.61 -17.64 -5.36
N LEU A 480 1.52 -17.84 -4.40
CA LEU A 480 1.20 -18.35 -3.07
C LEU A 480 1.12 -17.22 -2.03
N ASP A 481 1.47 -15.98 -2.40
CA ASP A 481 1.55 -14.87 -1.45
C ASP A 481 0.15 -14.47 -0.98
N PRO A 482 -0.14 -14.65 0.32
CA PRO A 482 -1.47 -14.41 0.85
C PRO A 482 -1.83 -12.93 0.84
N LEU A 483 -0.87 -12.00 0.71
CA LEU A 483 -1.14 -10.56 0.58
C LEU A 483 -1.39 -10.16 -0.88
N LEU A 484 -0.69 -10.77 -1.83
CA LEU A 484 -0.91 -10.50 -3.26
C LEU A 484 -2.21 -11.12 -3.78
N ASN A 485 -2.69 -12.20 -3.19
CA ASN A 485 -3.88 -12.90 -3.70
C ASN A 485 -5.18 -12.53 -3.00
N ILE A 486 -5.19 -11.52 -2.14
CA ILE A 486 -6.43 -11.09 -1.49
C ILE A 486 -7.32 -10.43 -2.54
N PRO A 487 -8.51 -10.99 -2.83
CA PRO A 487 -9.47 -10.35 -3.71
C PRO A 487 -9.93 -9.01 -3.15
N THR A 488 -10.20 -8.05 -4.03
CA THR A 488 -10.89 -6.82 -3.60
C THR A 488 -12.31 -7.13 -3.12
N PRO A 489 -12.93 -6.27 -2.29
CA PRO A 489 -14.33 -6.45 -1.89
C PRO A 489 -15.29 -6.64 -3.07
N GLU A 490 -15.02 -5.96 -4.19
CA GLU A 490 -15.79 -6.04 -5.42
C GLU A 490 -15.54 -7.38 -6.16
N GLU A 491 -14.27 -7.80 -6.30
CA GLU A 491 -13.92 -9.13 -6.85
C GLU A 491 -14.55 -10.26 -6.03
N CYS A 492 -14.60 -10.10 -4.70
CA CYS A 492 -15.29 -11.02 -3.81
C CYS A 492 -16.80 -11.10 -4.08
N GLU A 493 -17.47 -9.98 -4.33
CA GLU A 493 -18.89 -9.97 -4.68
C GLU A 493 -19.13 -10.75 -5.97
N ASP A 494 -18.33 -10.50 -7.00
CA ASP A 494 -18.40 -11.18 -8.29
C ASP A 494 -18.19 -12.69 -8.13
N ASP A 495 -17.11 -13.09 -7.47
CA ASP A 495 -16.76 -14.50 -7.25
C ASP A 495 -17.84 -15.26 -6.45
N LEU A 496 -18.45 -14.63 -5.44
CA LEU A 496 -19.54 -15.25 -4.66
C LEU A 496 -20.79 -15.46 -5.51
N ASN A 497 -21.13 -14.50 -6.38
CA ASN A 497 -22.25 -14.62 -7.29
C ASN A 497 -21.97 -15.59 -8.45
N ASP A 498 -20.71 -15.70 -8.90
CA ASP A 498 -20.29 -16.68 -9.89
C ASP A 498 -20.42 -18.10 -9.36
N ILE A 499 -20.01 -18.35 -8.11
CA ILE A 499 -20.25 -19.63 -7.42
C ILE A 499 -21.75 -19.97 -7.51
N LEU A 500 -22.64 -19.05 -7.10
CA LEU A 500 -24.09 -19.25 -7.14
C LEU A 500 -24.67 -19.45 -8.55
N THR A 501 -24.00 -18.93 -9.58
CA THR A 501 -24.39 -19.06 -10.98
C THR A 501 -23.98 -20.40 -11.56
N GLU A 502 -22.80 -20.91 -11.22
CA GLU A 502 -22.33 -22.25 -11.61
C GLU A 502 -23.24 -23.35 -11.07
N GLN A 503 -23.69 -23.21 -9.82
CA GLN A 503 -24.63 -24.13 -9.19
C GLN A 503 -25.58 -23.38 -8.25
N LYS A 504 -26.86 -23.34 -8.61
CA LYS A 504 -27.89 -22.71 -7.77
C LYS A 504 -28.07 -23.44 -6.45
N LEU A 505 -28.31 -22.66 -5.39
CA LEU A 505 -28.69 -23.21 -4.09
C LEU A 505 -30.17 -23.63 -4.11
N THR A 506 -30.45 -24.90 -3.88
CA THR A 506 -31.82 -25.43 -3.86
C THR A 506 -32.39 -25.49 -2.45
N PHE A 507 -33.70 -25.25 -2.36
CA PHE A 507 -34.47 -25.30 -1.12
C PHE A 507 -35.65 -26.25 -1.29
N ALA A 508 -36.05 -26.90 -0.19
CA ALA A 508 -37.25 -27.73 -0.19
C ALA A 508 -38.49 -26.91 -0.64
N PRO A 509 -39.46 -27.52 -1.35
CA PRO A 509 -40.62 -26.82 -1.90
C PRO A 509 -41.38 -26.01 -0.83
N GLY A 510 -41.57 -24.71 -1.08
CA GLY A 510 -42.28 -23.81 -0.17
C GLY A 510 -41.59 -23.58 1.20
N ALA A 511 -40.33 -23.99 1.34
CA ALA A 511 -39.58 -23.88 2.59
C ALA A 511 -38.24 -23.15 2.40
N ALA A 512 -37.63 -22.80 3.54
CA ALA A 512 -36.29 -22.23 3.65
C ALA A 512 -35.24 -23.26 4.08
N VAL A 513 -35.54 -24.56 3.95
CA VAL A 513 -34.60 -25.63 4.27
C VAL A 513 -33.71 -25.87 3.06
N ILE A 514 -32.40 -25.65 3.22
CA ILE A 514 -31.38 -25.93 2.20
C ILE A 514 -31.29 -27.45 2.03
N GLU A 515 -31.35 -27.92 0.79
CA GLU A 515 -31.23 -29.36 0.50
C GLU A 515 -29.79 -29.85 0.70
N ALA A 516 -29.61 -31.15 1.00
CA ALA A 516 -28.28 -31.74 1.22
C ALA A 516 -27.34 -31.61 0.01
N SER A 517 -27.87 -31.51 -1.21
CA SER A 517 -27.11 -31.21 -2.43
C SER A 517 -26.47 -29.82 -2.41
N GLY A 518 -26.99 -28.90 -1.61
CA GLY A 518 -26.46 -27.54 -1.42
C GLY A 518 -25.30 -27.45 -0.44
N ASP A 519 -24.99 -28.48 0.34
CA ASP A 519 -23.94 -28.42 1.35
C ASP A 519 -22.54 -28.18 0.76
N GLY A 520 -22.24 -28.80 -0.39
CA GLY A 520 -20.98 -28.55 -1.11
C GLY A 520 -20.87 -27.10 -1.60
N GLN A 521 -21.99 -26.52 -2.01
CA GLN A 521 -22.07 -25.14 -2.47
C GLN A 521 -21.88 -24.14 -1.33
N ILE A 522 -22.50 -24.40 -0.17
CA ILE A 522 -22.27 -23.61 1.05
C ILE A 522 -20.79 -23.73 1.49
N GLY A 523 -20.16 -24.89 1.30
CA GLY A 523 -18.71 -25.06 1.52
C GLY A 523 -17.87 -24.12 0.66
N ARG A 524 -18.11 -24.11 -0.66
CA ARG A 524 -17.41 -23.20 -1.60
C ARG A 524 -17.62 -21.73 -1.27
N LEU A 525 -18.85 -21.34 -0.92
CA LEU A 525 -19.16 -19.97 -0.49
C LEU A 525 -18.42 -19.60 0.79
N LYS A 526 -18.34 -20.52 1.76
CA LYS A 526 -17.57 -20.31 2.98
C LYS A 526 -16.09 -20.13 2.66
N ASP A 527 -15.50 -21.03 1.87
CA ASP A 527 -14.07 -20.96 1.53
C ASP A 527 -13.74 -19.65 0.83
N LYS A 528 -14.63 -19.18 -0.06
CA LYS A 528 -14.45 -17.86 -0.67
C LYS A 528 -14.64 -16.71 0.33
N LEU A 529 -15.60 -16.81 1.26
CA LEU A 529 -15.81 -15.79 2.30
C LEU A 529 -14.63 -15.68 3.29
N ASP A 530 -13.85 -16.75 3.46
CA ASP A 530 -12.60 -16.73 4.21
C ASP A 530 -11.52 -15.90 3.49
N ASP A 531 -11.48 -15.87 2.16
CA ASP A 531 -10.59 -14.96 1.42
C ASP A 531 -11.09 -13.49 1.46
N CYS A 532 -12.37 -13.29 1.78
CA CYS A 532 -13.06 -12.00 1.77
C CYS A 532 -13.20 -11.37 3.17
N GLU A 533 -12.21 -11.59 4.04
CA GLU A 533 -12.23 -11.25 5.47
C GLU A 533 -12.45 -9.78 5.83
N ARG A 534 -12.50 -8.84 4.89
CA ARG A 534 -12.67 -7.40 5.20
C ARG A 534 -13.91 -6.78 4.55
N ALA A 535 -14.75 -7.57 3.91
CA ALA A 535 -15.98 -7.11 3.26
C ALA A 535 -17.22 -7.55 4.04
N VAL A 536 -18.26 -6.73 4.04
CA VAL A 536 -19.58 -7.06 4.60
C VAL A 536 -20.53 -7.23 3.43
N PHE A 537 -21.24 -8.35 3.40
CA PHE A 537 -22.16 -8.68 2.31
C PHE A 537 -23.61 -8.79 2.78
N GLU A 538 -24.52 -8.31 1.95
CA GLU A 538 -25.93 -8.65 2.01
C GLU A 538 -26.17 -9.98 1.29
N VAL A 539 -26.85 -10.92 1.94
CA VAL A 539 -27.41 -12.12 1.35
C VAL A 539 -28.84 -11.80 0.94
N GLY A 540 -29.05 -11.61 -0.36
CA GLY A 540 -30.34 -11.26 -0.96
C GLY A 540 -31.13 -12.50 -1.35
N GLY A 541 -32.35 -12.64 -0.84
CA GLY A 541 -33.30 -13.69 -1.23
C GLY A 541 -34.32 -13.19 -2.25
N HIS A 542 -34.54 -13.97 -3.33
CA HIS A 542 -35.53 -13.66 -4.36
C HIS A 542 -36.45 -14.86 -4.64
N THR A 543 -37.71 -14.58 -4.98
CA THR A 543 -38.71 -15.59 -5.39
C THR A 543 -39.22 -15.31 -6.80
N ASP A 544 -39.91 -16.29 -7.38
CA ASP A 544 -40.71 -16.06 -8.58
C ASP A 544 -42.04 -15.36 -8.24
N SER A 545 -42.88 -15.11 -9.25
CA SER A 545 -44.17 -14.45 -9.09
C SER A 545 -45.34 -15.37 -8.70
N GLN A 546 -45.08 -16.61 -8.27
CA GLN A 546 -46.13 -17.54 -7.85
C GLN A 546 -46.40 -17.38 -6.36
N GLY A 547 -47.66 -17.19 -5.99
CA GLY A 547 -48.07 -17.02 -4.59
C GLY A 547 -48.55 -15.60 -4.30
N SER A 548 -48.65 -15.26 -3.01
CA SER A 548 -48.96 -13.90 -2.58
C SER A 548 -47.66 -13.12 -2.36
N GLU A 549 -47.67 -11.83 -2.70
CA GLU A 549 -46.53 -10.93 -2.50
C GLU A 549 -45.95 -11.00 -1.07
N GLY A 550 -46.81 -10.95 -0.05
CA GLY A 550 -46.39 -11.06 1.35
C GLY A 550 -45.82 -12.44 1.73
N GLY A 551 -46.34 -13.51 1.12
CA GLY A 551 -45.80 -14.86 1.29
C GLY A 551 -44.41 -15.00 0.64
N ASN A 552 -44.27 -14.45 -0.56
CA ASN A 552 -43.02 -14.41 -1.32
C ASN A 552 -41.94 -13.59 -0.61
N LEU A 553 -42.29 -12.43 -0.05
CA LEU A 553 -41.38 -11.64 0.77
C LEU A 553 -40.93 -12.43 2.00
N THR A 554 -41.86 -13.02 2.76
CA THR A 554 -41.53 -13.80 3.96
C THR A 554 -40.62 -14.98 3.64
N LEU A 555 -40.92 -15.72 2.57
CA LEU A 555 -40.13 -16.86 2.13
C LEU A 555 -38.71 -16.44 1.70
N SER A 556 -38.59 -15.31 0.99
CA SER A 556 -37.30 -14.80 0.55
C SER A 556 -36.38 -14.41 1.72
N VAL A 557 -36.93 -13.77 2.77
CA VAL A 557 -36.19 -13.44 4.00
C VAL A 557 -35.72 -14.72 4.69
N GLN A 558 -36.62 -15.68 4.89
CA GLN A 558 -36.28 -16.94 5.56
C GLN A 558 -35.18 -17.72 4.82
N ARG A 559 -35.18 -17.70 3.49
CA ARG A 559 -34.13 -18.34 2.68
C ARG A 559 -32.78 -17.64 2.83
N ALA A 560 -32.75 -16.31 2.77
CA ALA A 560 -31.53 -15.55 3.01
C ALA A 560 -30.97 -15.81 4.43
N ASP A 561 -31.83 -15.84 5.44
CA ASP A 561 -31.45 -16.17 6.82
C ASP A 561 -30.91 -17.59 6.96
N ALA A 562 -31.51 -18.56 6.28
CA ALA A 562 -31.04 -19.95 6.29
C ALA A 562 -29.63 -20.08 5.71
N VAL A 563 -29.34 -19.39 4.60
CA VAL A 563 -27.99 -19.35 4.00
C VAL A 563 -27.00 -18.70 4.95
N ARG A 564 -27.36 -17.53 5.50
CA ARG A 564 -26.53 -16.83 6.49
C ARG A 564 -26.23 -17.71 7.69
N ALA A 565 -27.23 -18.39 8.26
CA ALA A 565 -27.04 -19.30 9.39
C ALA A 565 -26.15 -20.49 9.05
N ALA A 566 -26.31 -21.07 7.85
CA ALA A 566 -25.50 -22.19 7.39
C ALA A 566 -24.02 -21.83 7.20
N LEU A 567 -23.73 -20.61 6.77
CA LEU A 567 -22.37 -20.07 6.64
C LEU A 567 -21.76 -19.74 8.02
N ILE A 568 -22.53 -19.13 8.91
CA ILE A 568 -22.08 -18.85 10.29
C ILE A 568 -21.74 -20.14 11.03
N ALA A 569 -22.56 -21.18 10.90
CA ALA A 569 -22.30 -22.49 11.49
C ALA A 569 -21.00 -23.14 11.00
N ARG A 570 -20.47 -22.71 9.85
CA ARG A 570 -19.21 -23.19 9.26
C ARG A 570 -18.03 -22.27 9.52
N GLY A 571 -18.19 -21.25 10.37
CA GLY A 571 -17.11 -20.37 10.83
C GLY A 571 -17.11 -18.97 10.22
N VAL A 572 -18.03 -18.64 9.30
CA VAL A 572 -18.14 -17.27 8.79
C VAL A 572 -18.59 -16.33 9.92
N ARG A 573 -17.90 -15.21 10.10
CA ARG A 573 -18.21 -14.25 11.17
C ARG A 573 -19.62 -13.66 10.98
N PRO A 574 -20.49 -13.63 12.02
CA PRO A 574 -21.84 -13.09 11.90
C PRO A 574 -21.90 -11.62 11.45
N SER A 575 -20.88 -10.83 11.77
CA SER A 575 -20.74 -9.42 11.37
C SER A 575 -20.40 -9.24 9.88
N GLN A 576 -20.05 -10.32 9.17
CA GLN A 576 -19.72 -10.30 7.75
C GLN A 576 -20.97 -10.39 6.85
N LEU A 577 -22.12 -10.82 7.39
CA LEU A 577 -23.31 -11.15 6.61
C LEU A 577 -24.57 -10.51 7.18
N VAL A 578 -25.33 -9.83 6.33
CA VAL A 578 -26.68 -9.31 6.59
C VAL A 578 -27.66 -10.03 5.67
N ALA A 579 -28.79 -10.51 6.17
CA ALA A 579 -29.80 -11.17 5.33
C ALA A 579 -30.93 -10.21 4.96
N LYS A 580 -31.40 -10.26 3.71
CA LYS A 580 -32.54 -9.47 3.23
C LYS A 580 -33.35 -10.22 2.19
N GLY A 581 -34.67 -10.07 2.25
CA GLY A 581 -35.59 -10.66 1.27
C GLY A 581 -36.22 -9.60 0.38
N TYR A 582 -36.28 -9.88 -0.92
CA TYR A 582 -36.88 -9.01 -1.94
C TYR A 582 -38.20 -9.56 -2.50
N GLY A 583 -38.57 -10.80 -2.15
CA GLY A 583 -39.71 -11.50 -2.76
C GLY A 583 -39.62 -11.52 -4.29
N GLU A 584 -40.73 -11.19 -4.95
CA GLU A 584 -40.84 -11.17 -6.41
C GLU A 584 -40.56 -9.79 -7.05
N SER A 585 -40.17 -8.79 -6.24
CA SER A 585 -40.07 -7.39 -6.66
C SER A 585 -38.92 -7.07 -7.62
N GLN A 586 -37.94 -7.97 -7.73
CA GLN A 586 -36.74 -7.81 -8.56
C GLN A 586 -36.52 -9.02 -9.49
N PRO A 587 -37.39 -9.22 -10.50
CA PRO A 587 -37.22 -10.29 -11.47
C PRO A 587 -36.09 -9.98 -12.45
N ILE A 588 -35.30 -10.99 -12.79
CA ILE A 588 -34.22 -10.92 -13.80
C ILE A 588 -34.58 -11.69 -15.08
N ALA A 589 -35.66 -12.49 -15.05
CA ALA A 589 -36.18 -13.23 -16.18
C ALA A 589 -37.72 -13.22 -16.20
N ASP A 590 -38.30 -13.62 -17.33
CA ASP A 590 -39.75 -13.61 -17.54
C ASP A 590 -40.47 -14.67 -16.67
N ASN A 591 -41.29 -14.20 -15.73
CA ASN A 591 -42.12 -15.04 -14.87
C ASN A 591 -43.22 -15.82 -15.62
N GLY A 592 -43.49 -15.49 -16.89
CA GLY A 592 -44.40 -16.25 -17.74
C GLY A 592 -43.91 -17.67 -18.06
N THR A 593 -42.60 -17.89 -18.05
CA THR A 593 -41.96 -19.19 -18.37
C THR A 593 -41.49 -19.91 -17.11
N GLU A 594 -41.47 -21.24 -17.12
CA GLU A 594 -40.91 -22.00 -15.98
C GLU A 594 -39.41 -21.74 -15.81
N GLU A 595 -38.68 -21.63 -16.91
CA GLU A 595 -37.26 -21.33 -16.91
C GLU A 595 -36.95 -19.94 -16.32
N GLY A 596 -37.77 -18.93 -16.65
CA GLY A 596 -37.62 -17.60 -16.07
C GLY A 596 -38.02 -17.54 -14.60
N ARG A 597 -39.06 -18.28 -14.17
CA ARG A 597 -39.39 -18.43 -12.74
C ARG A 597 -38.26 -19.07 -11.96
N GLU A 598 -37.69 -20.16 -12.46
CA GLU A 598 -36.53 -20.82 -11.85
C GLU A 598 -35.31 -19.91 -11.79
N THR A 599 -35.15 -19.00 -12.76
CA THR A 599 -34.08 -18.00 -12.75
C THR A 599 -34.31 -16.89 -11.72
N ASN A 600 -35.55 -16.53 -11.46
CA ASN A 600 -35.91 -15.55 -10.43
C ASN A 600 -35.76 -16.10 -9.00
N ARG A 601 -35.94 -17.42 -8.80
CA ARG A 601 -35.65 -18.13 -7.54
C ARG A 601 -34.13 -18.21 -7.31
N ARG A 602 -33.55 -17.20 -6.66
CA ARG A 602 -32.09 -17.12 -6.46
C ARG A 602 -31.71 -16.51 -5.12
N ILE A 603 -30.45 -16.74 -4.75
CA ILE A 603 -29.73 -15.99 -3.72
C ILE A 603 -28.69 -15.12 -4.44
N THR A 604 -28.39 -13.97 -3.87
CA THR A 604 -27.34 -13.05 -4.34
C THR A 604 -26.50 -12.58 -3.17
N PHE A 605 -25.25 -12.22 -3.45
CA PHE A 605 -24.42 -11.44 -2.53
C PHE A 605 -24.28 -10.02 -3.06
N THR A 606 -24.38 -9.02 -2.19
CA THR A 606 -24.15 -7.62 -2.54
C THR A 606 -23.22 -6.97 -1.53
N LEU A 607 -22.17 -6.30 -1.99
CA LEU A 607 -21.24 -5.60 -1.11
C LEU A 607 -21.95 -4.42 -0.40
N LEU A 608 -21.98 -4.45 0.94
CA LEU A 608 -22.51 -3.36 1.76
C LEU A 608 -21.42 -2.38 2.21
N GLY A 609 -20.18 -2.84 2.30
CA GLY A 609 -19.05 -2.05 2.76
C GLY A 609 -17.90 -2.90 3.25
N ARG A 610 -16.93 -2.26 3.92
CA ARG A 610 -15.81 -2.95 4.54
C ARG A 610 -15.95 -2.98 6.05
N ARG A 611 -15.39 -4.01 6.65
CA ARG A 611 -15.18 -4.06 8.10
C ARG A 611 -13.91 -3.29 8.39
N ASP A 612 -14.02 -2.18 9.10
CA ASP A 612 -12.86 -1.53 9.71
C ASP A 612 -12.23 -2.55 10.68
N ALA A 613 -10.92 -2.72 10.59
CA ALA A 613 -10.21 -3.68 11.40
C ALA A 613 -10.00 -3.08 12.79
N ASP A 614 -10.66 -3.63 13.80
CA ASP A 614 -10.05 -3.68 15.12
C ASP A 614 -10.40 -5.02 15.80
N PRO A 615 -9.45 -5.98 15.84
CA PRO A 615 -9.61 -7.19 16.62
C PRO A 615 -8.87 -7.14 17.97
N GLU A 616 -8.31 -6.02 18.42
CA GLU A 616 -7.59 -5.97 19.72
C GLU A 616 -8.41 -5.39 20.88
N ASP A 617 -9.50 -4.65 20.64
CA ASP A 617 -10.37 -4.12 21.70
C ASP A 617 -11.63 -4.97 21.94
N GLU A 618 -11.46 -6.23 22.34
CA GLU A 618 -12.50 -6.94 23.12
C GLU A 618 -11.94 -8.15 23.89
N ILE A 619 -10.95 -7.91 24.76
CA ILE A 619 -10.78 -8.71 25.97
C ILE A 619 -10.79 -7.76 27.17
N ASP A 620 -11.94 -7.15 27.44
CA ASP A 620 -12.26 -6.70 28.80
C ASP A 620 -12.85 -7.92 29.53
N VAL A 621 -11.98 -8.81 30.01
CA VAL A 621 -12.37 -9.71 31.10
C VAL A 621 -12.56 -8.81 32.31
N ALA A 622 -13.79 -8.37 32.51
CA ALA A 622 -14.21 -7.75 33.75
C ALA A 622 -13.70 -8.62 34.91
N PRO A 623 -12.95 -8.05 35.87
CA PRO A 623 -12.48 -8.83 37.00
C PRO A 623 -13.68 -9.32 37.79
N ASP A 624 -13.68 -10.64 37.98
CA ASP A 624 -14.47 -11.43 38.91
C ASP A 624 -14.90 -10.58 40.12
N GLN A 625 -16.19 -10.25 40.18
CA GLN A 625 -16.78 -9.66 41.38
C GLN A 625 -16.64 -10.70 42.49
N PRO A 626 -16.03 -10.37 43.65
CA PRO A 626 -16.02 -11.29 44.76
C PRO A 626 -17.47 -11.53 45.19
N VAL A 627 -17.87 -12.80 45.18
CA VAL A 627 -19.09 -13.26 45.85
C VAL A 627 -18.87 -13.03 47.34
N ASP A 628 -19.34 -11.89 47.86
CA ASP A 628 -19.29 -11.59 49.29
C ASP A 628 -20.45 -12.32 49.97
N ASP A 629 -20.06 -13.37 50.68
CA ASP A 629 -20.85 -14.19 51.58
C ASP A 629 -21.12 -13.39 52.86
N THR A 630 -22.23 -12.63 52.91
CA THR A 630 -22.74 -12.07 54.17
C THR A 630 -24.27 -12.03 54.21
N THR A 631 -24.87 -13.18 54.51
CA THR A 631 -26.11 -13.22 55.32
C THR A 631 -25.84 -13.97 56.61
N ALA A 632 -25.25 -13.29 57.59
CA ALA A 632 -25.44 -13.57 59.02
C ALA A 632 -24.76 -12.48 59.85
N GLN A 633 -25.56 -11.54 60.39
CA GLN A 633 -25.59 -11.16 61.81
C GLN A 633 -26.34 -9.84 61.95
N ALA A 634 -27.62 -9.95 62.32
CA ALA A 634 -28.33 -8.87 62.99
C ALA A 634 -28.09 -9.04 64.50
N GLU A 635 -27.57 -7.96 65.09
CA GLU A 635 -28.00 -7.37 66.37
C GLU A 635 -27.81 -8.20 67.67
N ASP A 636 -26.85 -7.75 68.49
CA ASP A 636 -26.87 -7.88 69.94
C ASP A 636 -26.66 -6.50 70.56
N GLU A 637 -27.72 -5.88 71.09
CA GLU A 637 -27.65 -5.08 72.32
C GLU A 637 -28.94 -5.33 73.11
N GLY A 638 -28.77 -5.72 74.36
CA GLY A 638 -29.78 -6.42 75.13
C GLY A 638 -30.78 -5.56 75.89
N GLU A 639 -31.85 -6.22 76.35
CA GLU A 639 -32.60 -5.82 77.54
C GLU A 639 -33.19 -7.06 78.23
N VAL A 640 -32.96 -7.15 79.54
CA VAL A 640 -33.46 -8.16 80.52
C VAL A 640 -34.79 -7.61 81.08
N PRO A 641 -35.89 -8.36 81.39
CA PRO A 641 -35.89 -9.48 82.36
C PRO A 641 -36.93 -10.64 82.22
N ALA A 642 -36.53 -11.79 82.77
CA ALA A 642 -37.22 -12.68 83.73
C ALA A 642 -38.60 -13.38 83.48
N GLN A 643 -38.63 -14.65 83.91
CA GLN A 643 -39.76 -15.54 84.30
C GLN A 643 -40.58 -16.16 83.15
N ALA A 644 -41.04 -17.43 83.16
CA ALA A 644 -40.90 -18.62 84.01
C ALA A 644 -41.56 -19.81 83.25
N GLU A 645 -41.34 -21.04 83.75
CA GLU A 645 -42.11 -22.30 83.49
C GLU A 645 -41.88 -22.97 82.12
N GLY A 646 -41.64 -24.28 81.97
CA GLY A 646 -41.61 -25.43 82.86
C GLY A 646 -41.46 -26.72 82.01
N GLU A 647 -40.96 -27.79 82.65
CA GLU A 647 -41.03 -29.23 82.26
C GLU A 647 -40.15 -29.73 81.09
N THR A 648 -39.05 -30.47 81.35
CA THR A 648 -38.93 -31.95 81.57
C THR A 648 -39.54 -32.78 80.43
N ALA A 649 -38.88 -33.76 79.81
CA ALA A 649 -37.96 -34.76 80.32
C ALA A 649 -37.24 -35.52 79.17
N GLU A 650 -36.13 -36.19 79.53
CA GLU A 650 -35.61 -37.48 79.02
C GLU A 650 -35.40 -37.69 77.50
N GLY A 651 -34.26 -38.17 77.00
CA GLY A 651 -33.23 -39.01 77.61
C GLY A 651 -33.17 -40.38 76.91
N ALA A 652 -32.16 -40.57 76.04
CA ALA A 652 -31.53 -41.82 75.57
C ALA A 652 -30.65 -41.43 74.37
N GLY A 653 -29.32 -41.54 74.34
CA GLY A 653 -28.51 -42.73 74.66
C GLY A 653 -28.78 -43.77 73.58
N GLU A 654 -28.05 -43.79 72.46
CA GLU A 654 -26.64 -44.18 72.31
C GLU A 654 -26.04 -43.64 71.00
#